data_AF-A0AAU9T8V4-F1
#
_entry.id   AF-A0AAU9T8V4-F1
#
_cell.length_a   1.000
_cell.length_b   1.000
_cell.length_c   1.000
_cell.angle_alpha   90.00
_cell.angle_beta   90.00
_cell.angle_gamma   90.00
#
_symmetry.space_group_name_H-M   'P 1'
#
loop_
_entity.id
_entity.type
_entity.pdbx_description
1 polymer ?
#
loop_
_entity_poly.entity_id
_entity_poly.type
_entity_poly.pdbx_seq_one_letter_code
_entity_poly.pdbx_strand_id
1 'polypeptide(L)'
;MKALILTLLFLLQCAFNLSLHFHPLDPLTPQEINKTSFIVKKSHLGNLIDLTFHYFDLEEPNKTHVLQWLSSKKPPQPPPRRSLVVVRAGGQTHELIIDLTTSKIVSSRLYTGHGFPSFTFIELFKASKLPLTYPPFKKSILDRSLNISEVSCVPFTVGWYGETITRREVKASCFYRDGSVNVFTRPIEGITVTIDVDLMRVVKYSDRFRKPLPDSKDNDFRTKHKPFPFSCNVSDTGFKILGNKIKWANWKFHVGFSARAGVTISTASVLDTRTKRFRRVMYRGHVSETFVPYMDPTYEWYFRTFMDIGEFGFGRSAVNLQPLIDCPQNAAFFDGHVAGPDGTAQRMTNVMCVFEKNGYGASFRHTEINVPGQVITSGEADISLVVRMVATLGNYDYIVDWEFKKNGAIRVGVDLTGVLEVKATSYTSNEQITENVYGTLVAKNTIAVNHDHYMTYYLDLDIDGNRNSLVKAKLKTVRVTDVHNKTSTPRKSYWTVVKETAKTEADGRVRLGSEPVELLIVNPQKMTQIGNTVGYRLIPEHLPVTSLLTDDDYPEIRASYTKYPVWVTAYNRSERWAGGFYSDRSRGDDGLAVWSNRNREIENKDIVMWYNVGFHHIPYQEDFPVMLTLHGGFTLRPSNFFDNDPLIGYTRP
;
A
#
# COMPACT_ATOMS: atom_id res chain seq x y z
N MET A 1 -41.31 17.89 -44.15
CA MET A 1 -39.86 17.80 -44.45
C MET A 1 -38.95 18.49 -43.43
N LYS A 2 -39.28 19.66 -42.84
CA LYS A 2 -38.42 20.31 -41.84
C LYS A 2 -38.33 19.59 -40.47
N ALA A 3 -39.37 18.84 -40.07
CA ALA A 3 -39.37 18.10 -38.78
C ALA A 3 -38.55 16.78 -38.81
N LEU A 4 -38.38 16.17 -39.99
CA LEU A 4 -37.64 14.91 -40.15
C LEU A 4 -36.12 15.12 -40.18
N ILE A 5 -35.66 16.31 -40.60
CA ILE A 5 -34.24 16.67 -40.66
C ILE A 5 -33.71 17.02 -39.26
N LEU A 6 -34.55 17.59 -38.38
CA LEU A 6 -34.16 17.95 -37.01
C LEU A 6 -33.99 16.72 -36.10
N THR A 7 -34.78 15.67 -36.31
CA THR A 7 -34.66 14.39 -35.57
C THR A 7 -33.47 13.56 -36.04
N LEU A 8 -33.10 13.64 -37.33
CA LEU A 8 -31.89 12.98 -37.83
C LEU A 8 -30.60 13.66 -37.33
N LEU A 9 -30.61 14.99 -37.18
CA LEU A 9 -29.49 15.73 -36.57
C LEU A 9 -29.34 15.47 -35.05
N PHE A 10 -30.44 15.23 -34.33
CA PHE A 10 -30.40 14.82 -32.91
C PHE A 10 -29.93 13.37 -32.74
N LEU A 11 -30.31 12.46 -33.64
CA LEU A 11 -29.83 11.06 -33.63
C LEU A 11 -28.37 10.94 -34.09
N LEU A 12 -27.89 11.81 -35.00
CA LEU A 12 -26.47 11.90 -35.34
C LEU A 12 -25.61 12.59 -34.26
N GLN A 13 -26.21 13.41 -33.38
CA GLN A 13 -25.51 13.91 -32.17
C GLN A 13 -25.43 12.86 -31.05
N CYS A 14 -26.35 11.89 -30.98
CA CYS A 14 -26.24 10.74 -30.08
C CYS A 14 -25.31 9.62 -30.57
N ALA A 15 -24.82 9.69 -31.82
CA ALA A 15 -23.85 8.75 -32.40
C ALA A 15 -22.41 9.27 -32.41
N PHE A 16 -22.15 10.46 -31.87
CA PHE A 16 -20.82 10.76 -31.34
C PHE A 16 -20.71 10.08 -29.98
N ASN A 17 -20.42 8.78 -30.01
CA ASN A 17 -19.50 8.25 -29.01
C ASN A 17 -18.25 9.12 -29.13
N LEU A 18 -18.13 10.19 -28.34
CA LEU A 18 -16.83 10.64 -27.91
C LEU A 18 -16.23 9.38 -27.33
N SER A 19 -15.38 8.73 -28.12
CA SER A 19 -14.49 7.69 -27.63
C SER A 19 -13.68 8.40 -26.55
N LEU A 20 -14.16 8.34 -25.31
CA LEU A 20 -13.38 8.67 -24.14
C LEU A 20 -12.20 7.72 -24.28
N HIS A 21 -11.07 8.23 -24.78
CA HIS A 21 -9.91 7.40 -24.97
C HIS A 21 -9.48 6.97 -23.57
N PHE A 22 -9.78 5.72 -23.23
CA PHE A 22 -9.36 5.08 -22.00
C PHE A 22 -7.87 5.35 -21.82
N HIS A 23 -7.49 5.77 -20.62
CA HIS A 23 -6.09 5.85 -20.30
C HIS A 23 -5.49 4.43 -20.38
N PRO A 24 -4.29 4.23 -20.95
CA PRO A 24 -3.69 2.90 -21.06
C PRO A 24 -3.50 2.17 -19.72
N LEU A 25 -3.50 2.91 -18.60
CA LEU A 25 -3.40 2.37 -17.24
C LEU A 25 -4.75 2.31 -16.49
N ASP A 26 -5.87 2.59 -17.16
CA ASP A 26 -7.19 2.43 -16.51
C ASP A 26 -7.38 0.97 -16.07
N PRO A 27 -7.91 0.74 -14.84
CA PRO A 27 -8.25 -0.60 -14.37
C PRO A 27 -9.12 -1.36 -15.37
N LEU A 28 -9.11 -2.69 -15.29
CA LEU A 28 -10.00 -3.48 -16.13
C LEU A 28 -11.46 -3.15 -15.83
N THR A 29 -12.24 -2.91 -16.87
CA THR A 29 -13.68 -2.66 -16.72
C THR A 29 -14.43 -3.96 -16.37
N PRO A 30 -15.66 -3.89 -15.82
CA PRO A 30 -16.46 -5.08 -15.58
C PRO A 30 -16.66 -5.95 -16.84
N GLN A 31 -16.79 -5.32 -18.01
CA GLN A 31 -16.91 -6.02 -19.29
C GLN A 31 -15.61 -6.76 -19.65
N GLU A 32 -14.45 -6.15 -19.41
CA GLU A 32 -13.14 -6.76 -19.65
C GLU A 32 -12.85 -7.92 -18.69
N ILE A 33 -13.24 -7.78 -17.42
CA ILE A 33 -13.14 -8.84 -16.42
C ILE A 33 -14.00 -10.04 -16.85
N ASN A 34 -15.29 -9.81 -17.13
CA ASN A 34 -16.20 -10.88 -17.55
C ASN A 34 -15.76 -11.53 -18.87
N LYS A 35 -15.24 -10.76 -19.82
CA LYS A 35 -14.70 -11.27 -21.10
C LYS A 35 -13.49 -12.17 -20.88
N THR A 36 -12.52 -11.75 -20.08
CA THR A 36 -11.35 -12.55 -19.74
C THR A 36 -11.77 -13.86 -19.05
N SER A 37 -12.66 -13.77 -18.06
CA SER A 37 -13.19 -14.92 -17.33
C SER A 37 -13.86 -15.93 -18.26
N PHE A 38 -14.67 -15.46 -19.21
CA PHE A 38 -15.28 -16.30 -20.24
C PHE A 38 -14.22 -17.02 -21.09
N ILE A 39 -13.17 -16.32 -21.52
CA ILE A 39 -12.07 -16.92 -22.30
C ILE A 39 -11.36 -18.02 -21.51
N VAL A 40 -11.05 -17.77 -20.23
CA VAL A 40 -10.39 -18.77 -19.36
C VAL A 40 -11.29 -19.99 -19.13
N LYS A 41 -12.57 -19.78 -18.82
CA LYS A 41 -13.55 -20.86 -18.64
C LYS A 41 -13.85 -21.67 -19.90
N LYS A 42 -13.62 -21.10 -21.09
CA LYS A 42 -13.75 -21.82 -22.37
C LYS A 42 -12.47 -22.54 -22.81
N SER A 43 -11.34 -22.28 -22.14
CA SER A 43 -10.09 -22.99 -22.37
C SER A 43 -10.10 -24.39 -21.73
N HIS A 44 -9.06 -25.19 -21.96
CA HIS A 44 -8.89 -26.49 -21.32
C HIS A 44 -8.90 -26.41 -19.78
N LEU A 45 -8.49 -25.28 -19.19
CA LEU A 45 -8.53 -25.07 -17.74
C LEU A 45 -9.95 -25.05 -17.17
N GLY A 46 -10.93 -24.64 -17.98
CA GLY A 46 -12.35 -24.68 -17.59
C GLY A 46 -12.92 -26.08 -17.45
N ASN A 47 -12.24 -27.10 -17.99
CA ASN A 47 -12.63 -28.50 -17.86
C ASN A 47 -11.99 -29.19 -16.64
N LEU A 48 -11.03 -28.52 -15.98
CA LEU A 48 -10.40 -29.03 -14.77
C LEU A 48 -11.29 -28.77 -13.56
N ILE A 49 -11.14 -29.61 -12.53
CA ILE A 49 -11.82 -29.42 -11.25
C ILE A 49 -11.30 -28.16 -10.54
N ASP A 50 -12.16 -27.53 -9.75
CA ASP A 50 -11.82 -26.43 -8.84
C ASP A 50 -11.10 -25.24 -9.50
N LEU A 51 -11.55 -24.82 -10.69
CA LEU A 51 -11.06 -23.59 -11.31
C LEU A 51 -11.43 -22.36 -10.46
N THR A 52 -10.43 -21.71 -9.87
CA THR A 52 -10.56 -20.49 -9.05
C THR A 52 -9.61 -19.40 -9.50
N PHE A 53 -10.05 -18.14 -9.45
CA PHE A 53 -9.27 -16.96 -9.81
C PHE A 53 -8.69 -16.30 -8.56
N HIS A 54 -7.35 -16.24 -8.46
CA HIS A 54 -6.67 -15.68 -7.29
C HIS A 54 -6.13 -14.28 -7.56
N TYR A 55 -5.50 -14.08 -8.71
CA TYR A 55 -5.03 -12.77 -9.18
C TYR A 55 -5.67 -12.43 -10.52
N PHE A 56 -6.07 -11.18 -10.68
CA PHE A 56 -6.71 -10.70 -11.89
C PHE A 56 -6.54 -9.19 -12.00
N ASP A 57 -5.71 -8.76 -12.94
CA ASP A 57 -5.39 -7.34 -13.10
C ASP A 57 -5.03 -7.00 -14.55
N LEU A 58 -4.89 -5.71 -14.83
CA LEU A 58 -4.32 -5.22 -16.08
C LEU A 58 -2.86 -5.72 -16.21
N GLU A 59 -2.54 -6.37 -17.32
CA GLU A 59 -1.16 -6.57 -17.73
C GLU A 59 -0.67 -5.24 -18.32
N GLU A 60 0.06 -4.48 -17.50
CA GLU A 60 0.42 -3.11 -17.84
C GLU A 60 1.24 -3.03 -19.14
N PRO A 61 0.87 -2.10 -20.04
CA PRO A 61 1.68 -1.83 -21.23
C PRO A 61 3.11 -1.42 -20.86
N ASN A 62 4.04 -1.61 -21.80
CA ASN A 62 5.41 -1.11 -21.61
C ASN A 62 5.41 0.40 -21.34
N LYS A 63 6.18 0.82 -20.32
CA LYS A 63 6.34 2.23 -19.90
C LYS A 63 6.60 3.15 -21.09
N THR A 64 7.48 2.76 -22.01
CA THR A 64 7.78 3.53 -23.24
C THR A 64 6.54 3.81 -24.09
N HIS A 65 5.64 2.85 -24.28
CA HIS A 65 4.42 3.06 -25.06
C HIS A 65 3.45 4.00 -24.35
N VAL A 66 3.33 3.89 -23.02
CA VAL A 66 2.50 4.80 -22.21
C VAL A 66 3.03 6.23 -22.30
N LEU A 67 4.35 6.41 -22.15
CA LEU A 67 5.00 7.72 -22.27
C LEU A 67 4.85 8.33 -23.67
N GLN A 68 4.98 7.52 -24.73
CA GLN A 68 4.72 7.96 -26.10
C GLN A 68 3.27 8.41 -26.29
N TRP A 69 2.31 7.63 -25.78
CA TRP A 69 0.88 7.97 -25.81
C TRP A 69 0.58 9.29 -25.09
N LEU A 70 1.16 9.51 -23.90
CA LEU A 70 1.00 10.73 -23.12
C LEU A 70 1.60 11.98 -23.79
N SER A 71 2.70 11.80 -24.53
CA SER A 71 3.42 12.92 -25.17
C SER A 71 2.76 13.41 -26.47
N SER A 72 1.89 12.60 -27.08
CA SER A 72 1.35 12.90 -28.41
C SER A 72 0.13 13.83 -28.37
N LYS A 73 0.13 14.84 -29.25
CA LYS A 73 -1.02 15.75 -29.47
C LYS A 73 -2.22 15.05 -30.12
N LYS A 74 -1.95 13.99 -30.90
CA LYS A 74 -2.94 13.06 -31.46
C LYS A 74 -2.52 11.67 -31.00
N PRO A 75 -2.94 11.22 -29.81
CA PRO A 75 -2.44 9.98 -29.24
C PRO A 75 -2.60 8.83 -30.24
N PRO A 76 -1.55 8.01 -30.45
CA PRO A 76 -1.70 6.78 -31.22
C PRO A 76 -2.78 5.90 -30.56
N GLN A 77 -3.25 4.87 -31.28
CA GLN A 77 -4.13 3.89 -30.63
C GLN A 77 -3.48 3.38 -29.34
N PRO A 78 -4.24 3.29 -28.23
CA PRO A 78 -3.70 2.77 -26.99
C PRO A 78 -3.16 1.35 -27.21
N PRO A 79 -2.11 0.94 -26.46
CA PRO A 79 -1.62 -0.43 -26.53
C PRO A 79 -2.75 -1.46 -26.36
N PRO A 80 -2.65 -2.66 -26.96
CA PRO A 80 -3.64 -3.71 -26.77
C PRO A 80 -3.90 -3.96 -25.29
N ARG A 81 -5.17 -3.90 -24.87
CA ARG A 81 -5.52 -4.15 -23.48
C ARG A 81 -5.39 -5.64 -23.19
N ARG A 82 -4.59 -5.96 -22.18
CA ARG A 82 -4.29 -7.32 -21.75
C ARG A 82 -4.58 -7.48 -20.27
N SER A 83 -5.04 -8.66 -19.89
CA SER A 83 -5.21 -9.04 -18.49
C SER A 83 -4.17 -10.09 -18.10
N LEU A 84 -3.58 -9.91 -16.92
CA LEU A 84 -2.76 -10.90 -16.24
C LEU A 84 -3.65 -11.60 -15.21
N VAL A 85 -3.75 -12.92 -15.33
CA VAL A 85 -4.61 -13.73 -14.48
C VAL A 85 -3.82 -14.89 -13.90
N VAL A 86 -3.95 -15.11 -12.60
CA VAL A 86 -3.49 -16.33 -11.94
C VAL A 86 -4.69 -17.11 -11.45
N VAL A 87 -4.82 -18.33 -11.96
CA VAL A 87 -5.86 -19.28 -11.57
C VAL A 87 -5.26 -20.50 -10.90
N ARG A 88 -6.03 -21.13 -10.02
CA ARG A 88 -5.79 -22.50 -9.59
C ARG A 88 -6.80 -23.41 -10.27
N ALA A 89 -6.36 -24.55 -10.77
CA ALA A 89 -7.20 -25.54 -11.42
C ALA A 89 -6.53 -26.92 -11.32
N GLY A 90 -7.28 -27.95 -10.93
CA GLY A 90 -6.71 -29.30 -10.73
C GLY A 90 -5.58 -29.36 -9.70
N GLY A 91 -5.59 -28.48 -8.68
CA GLY A 91 -4.54 -28.36 -7.67
C GLY A 91 -3.26 -27.65 -8.13
N GLN A 92 -3.22 -27.14 -9.36
CA GLN A 92 -2.07 -26.47 -9.95
C GLN A 92 -2.31 -24.97 -10.14
N THR A 93 -1.25 -24.16 -10.09
CA THR A 93 -1.31 -22.72 -10.34
C THR A 93 -0.91 -22.41 -11.78
N HIS A 94 -1.74 -21.66 -12.50
CA HIS A 94 -1.51 -21.26 -13.89
C HIS A 94 -1.49 -19.73 -14.03
N GLU A 95 -0.49 -19.23 -14.75
CA GLU A 95 -0.34 -17.83 -15.12
C GLU A 95 -0.75 -17.62 -16.57
N LEU A 96 -1.71 -16.73 -16.78
CA LEU A 96 -2.32 -16.46 -18.08
C LEU A 96 -2.18 -14.98 -18.44
N ILE A 97 -1.85 -14.72 -19.70
CA ILE A 97 -2.02 -13.39 -20.29
C ILE A 97 -3.07 -13.50 -21.39
N ILE A 98 -4.13 -12.70 -21.29
CA ILE A 98 -5.23 -12.68 -22.24
C ILE A 98 -5.22 -11.35 -22.97
N ASP A 99 -5.23 -11.40 -24.30
CA ASP A 99 -5.36 -10.23 -25.17
C ASP A 99 -6.84 -9.97 -25.47
N LEU A 100 -7.36 -8.85 -24.96
CA LEU A 100 -8.79 -8.55 -24.99
C LEU A 100 -9.26 -8.07 -26.35
N THR A 101 -8.35 -7.55 -27.17
CA THR A 101 -8.64 -7.15 -28.55
C THR A 101 -8.88 -8.41 -29.40
N THR A 102 -7.97 -9.38 -29.32
CA THR A 102 -8.06 -10.62 -30.11
C THR A 102 -8.90 -11.71 -29.44
N SER A 103 -9.26 -11.54 -28.17
CA SER A 103 -9.99 -12.51 -27.34
C SER A 103 -9.27 -13.86 -27.22
N LYS A 104 -7.94 -13.83 -27.10
CA LYS A 104 -7.09 -15.03 -27.05
C LYS A 104 -6.19 -15.05 -25.82
N ILE A 105 -5.93 -16.25 -25.31
CA ILE A 105 -4.84 -16.49 -24.35
C ILE A 105 -3.53 -16.43 -25.16
N VAL A 106 -2.70 -15.43 -24.88
CA VAL A 106 -1.42 -15.20 -25.58
C VAL A 106 -0.23 -15.77 -24.82
N SER A 107 -0.39 -16.06 -23.53
CA SER A 107 0.57 -16.81 -22.72
C SER A 107 -0.19 -17.67 -21.72
N SER A 108 0.26 -18.92 -21.54
CA SER A 108 -0.21 -19.82 -20.50
C SER A 108 1.00 -20.58 -19.95
N ARG A 109 1.23 -20.48 -18.64
CA ARG A 109 2.37 -21.11 -17.96
C ARG A 109 1.91 -21.80 -16.69
N LEU A 110 2.43 -23.00 -16.44
CA LEU A 110 2.30 -23.67 -15.15
C LEU A 110 3.36 -23.10 -14.20
N TYR A 111 2.93 -22.61 -13.04
CA TYR A 111 3.84 -22.17 -11.99
C TYR A 111 4.35 -23.37 -11.18
N THR A 112 5.67 -23.50 -11.04
CA THR A 112 6.34 -24.62 -10.37
C THR A 112 7.31 -24.18 -9.27
N GLY A 113 7.36 -22.87 -9.00
CA GLY A 113 8.21 -22.29 -7.94
C GLY A 113 7.63 -22.45 -6.54
N HIS A 114 8.25 -21.79 -5.57
CA HIS A 114 7.83 -21.80 -4.18
C HIS A 114 6.74 -20.78 -3.86
N GLY A 115 5.90 -21.12 -2.88
CA GLY A 115 4.80 -20.28 -2.45
C GLY A 115 3.54 -20.42 -3.31
N PHE A 116 2.49 -19.72 -2.90
CA PHE A 116 1.16 -19.84 -3.46
C PHE A 116 0.50 -18.47 -3.70
N PRO A 117 -0.51 -18.39 -4.58
CA PRO A 117 -1.23 -17.16 -4.78
C PRO A 117 -2.10 -16.84 -3.56
N SER A 118 -2.43 -15.55 -3.43
CA SER A 118 -3.31 -15.02 -2.37
C SER A 118 -4.55 -15.87 -2.15
N PHE A 119 -4.95 -16.04 -0.90
CA PHE A 119 -6.20 -16.72 -0.57
C PHE A 119 -7.40 -15.91 -1.08
N THR A 120 -8.43 -16.62 -1.53
CA THR A 120 -9.71 -16.01 -1.84
C THR A 120 -10.55 -15.90 -0.57
N PHE A 121 -11.42 -14.89 -0.51
CA PHE A 121 -12.33 -14.73 0.62
C PHE A 121 -13.24 -15.96 0.81
N ILE A 122 -13.63 -16.64 -0.28
CA ILE A 122 -14.46 -17.86 -0.19
C ILE A 122 -13.67 -19.02 0.44
N GLU A 123 -12.39 -19.20 0.10
CA GLU A 123 -11.54 -20.21 0.75
C GLU A 123 -11.42 -19.95 2.24
N LEU A 124 -11.08 -18.71 2.63
CA LEU A 124 -10.94 -18.33 4.03
C LEU A 124 -12.26 -18.44 4.79
N PHE A 125 -13.38 -18.03 4.18
CA PHE A 125 -14.69 -18.18 4.78
C PHE A 125 -15.04 -19.65 5.01
N LYS A 126 -14.81 -20.54 4.03
CA LYS A 126 -15.04 -21.97 4.21
C LYS A 126 -14.14 -22.56 5.31
N ALA A 127 -12.85 -22.22 5.30
CA ALA A 127 -11.90 -22.65 6.33
C ALA A 127 -12.34 -22.18 7.73
N SER A 128 -12.89 -20.96 7.85
CA SER A 128 -13.39 -20.42 9.12
C SER A 128 -14.53 -21.23 9.74
N LYS A 129 -15.27 -22.00 8.93
CA LYS A 129 -16.41 -22.80 9.39
C LYS A 129 -16.04 -24.23 9.77
N LEU A 130 -14.92 -24.76 9.27
CA LEU A 130 -14.51 -26.15 9.53
C LEU A 130 -14.33 -26.49 11.03
N PRO A 131 -13.72 -25.64 11.88
CA PRO A 131 -13.63 -25.94 13.31
C PRO A 131 -15.02 -26.16 13.94
N LEU A 132 -16.02 -25.37 13.53
CA LEU A 132 -17.38 -25.40 14.10
C LEU A 132 -18.13 -26.70 13.81
N THR A 133 -17.69 -27.50 12.84
CA THR A 133 -18.25 -28.83 12.52
C THR A 133 -17.34 -29.98 12.93
N TYR A 134 -16.09 -29.70 13.31
CA TYR A 134 -15.10 -30.72 13.65
C TYR A 134 -15.32 -31.31 15.06
N PRO A 135 -15.60 -32.63 15.21
CA PRO A 135 -16.01 -33.20 16.50
C PRO A 135 -15.01 -33.00 17.65
N PRO A 136 -13.69 -33.15 17.47
CA PRO A 136 -12.72 -32.84 18.53
C PRO A 136 -12.78 -31.39 19.00
N PHE A 137 -12.92 -30.43 18.08
CA PHE A 137 -13.05 -29.01 18.44
C PHE A 137 -14.33 -28.74 19.23
N LYS A 138 -15.47 -29.28 18.77
CA LYS A 138 -16.75 -29.15 19.50
C LYS A 138 -16.65 -29.66 20.93
N LYS A 139 -16.02 -30.82 21.12
CA LYS A 139 -15.76 -31.39 22.45
C LYS A 139 -14.94 -30.42 23.30
N SER A 140 -13.86 -29.88 22.77
CA SER A 140 -13.01 -28.91 23.49
C SER A 140 -13.68 -27.60 23.85
N ILE A 141 -14.62 -27.12 23.03
CA ILE A 141 -15.47 -25.96 23.35
C ILE A 141 -16.46 -26.30 24.46
N LEU A 142 -17.12 -27.47 24.38
CA LEU A 142 -18.05 -27.94 25.41
C LEU A 142 -17.34 -28.17 26.76
N ASP A 143 -16.15 -28.78 26.74
CA ASP A 143 -15.35 -29.04 27.94
C ASP A 143 -14.85 -27.74 28.61
N ARG A 144 -14.89 -26.60 27.89
CA ARG A 144 -14.64 -25.24 28.42
C ARG A 144 -15.92 -24.54 28.87
N SER A 145 -17.06 -25.23 28.87
CA SER A 145 -18.39 -24.69 29.18
C SER A 145 -18.81 -23.53 28.28
N LEU A 146 -18.37 -23.55 27.01
CA LEU A 146 -18.67 -22.52 26.02
C LEU A 146 -19.72 -23.00 25.03
N ASN A 147 -20.53 -22.07 24.53
CA ASN A 147 -21.49 -22.37 23.47
C ASN A 147 -20.85 -22.28 22.08
N ILE A 148 -20.85 -23.37 21.33
CA ILE A 148 -20.29 -23.41 19.96
C ILE A 148 -20.93 -22.39 19.01
N SER A 149 -22.20 -22.01 19.22
CA SER A 149 -22.85 -20.99 18.38
C SER A 149 -22.24 -19.61 18.56
N GLU A 150 -21.61 -19.33 19.71
CA GLU A 150 -20.95 -18.08 20.06
C GLU A 150 -19.47 -18.02 19.65
N VAL A 151 -18.97 -19.07 18.97
CA VAL A 151 -17.58 -19.14 18.50
C VAL A 151 -17.47 -18.59 17.08
N SER A 152 -16.50 -17.70 16.87
CA SER A 152 -16.01 -17.28 15.54
C SER A 152 -14.59 -17.80 15.36
N CYS A 153 -14.24 -18.29 14.19
CA CYS A 153 -12.85 -18.64 13.88
C CYS A 153 -12.32 -17.80 12.72
N VAL A 154 -11.05 -17.46 12.76
CA VAL A 154 -10.34 -16.67 11.75
C VAL A 154 -9.14 -17.50 11.28
N PRO A 155 -9.05 -17.86 9.98
CA PRO A 155 -7.89 -18.55 9.44
C PRO A 155 -6.73 -17.57 9.21
N PHE A 156 -5.57 -17.93 9.72
CA PHE A 156 -4.32 -17.19 9.56
C PHE A 156 -3.34 -17.97 8.68
N THR A 157 -2.60 -17.25 7.84
CA THR A 157 -1.48 -17.80 7.06
C THR A 157 -0.41 -18.34 8.00
N VAL A 158 0.36 -19.33 7.53
CA VAL A 158 1.30 -20.08 8.40
C VAL A 158 2.76 -19.84 8.06
N GLY A 159 3.07 -18.94 7.12
CA GLY A 159 4.44 -18.66 6.69
C GLY A 159 5.19 -19.91 6.21
N TRP A 160 6.52 -19.92 6.26
CA TRP A 160 7.35 -21.11 6.00
C TRP A 160 8.43 -21.17 7.08
N TYR A 161 8.77 -22.37 7.54
CA TYR A 161 9.66 -22.61 8.70
C TYR A 161 10.62 -23.78 8.43
N GLY A 162 11.13 -23.86 7.20
CA GLY A 162 12.14 -24.85 6.80
C GLY A 162 11.58 -26.17 6.25
N GLU A 163 10.26 -26.31 6.11
CA GLU A 163 9.68 -27.55 5.60
C GLU A 163 10.07 -27.78 4.13
N THR A 164 10.43 -29.02 3.79
CA THR A 164 10.83 -29.40 2.43
C THR A 164 9.67 -29.38 1.45
N ILE A 165 8.49 -29.80 1.89
CA ILE A 165 7.24 -29.81 1.13
C ILE A 165 6.24 -28.91 1.86
N THR A 166 5.71 -27.92 1.15
CA THR A 166 4.66 -27.03 1.65
C THR A 166 3.32 -27.39 1.01
N ARG A 167 2.24 -27.17 1.77
CA ARG A 167 0.85 -27.23 1.30
C ARG A 167 0.21 -25.86 1.54
N ARG A 168 -0.91 -25.61 0.85
CA ARG A 168 -1.75 -24.42 1.10
C ARG A 168 -2.52 -24.62 2.38
N GLU A 169 -1.96 -24.11 3.47
CA GLU A 169 -2.48 -24.35 4.81
C GLU A 169 -2.72 -23.05 5.55
N VAL A 170 -3.77 -23.05 6.37
CA VAL A 170 -4.07 -21.99 7.33
C VAL A 170 -4.23 -22.58 8.72
N LYS A 171 -3.93 -21.81 9.76
CA LYS A 171 -4.28 -22.14 11.15
C LYS A 171 -5.45 -21.28 11.57
N ALA A 172 -6.57 -21.91 11.91
CA ALA A 172 -7.73 -21.21 12.45
C ALA A 172 -7.57 -20.97 13.95
N SER A 173 -7.56 -19.69 14.33
CA SER A 173 -7.70 -19.22 15.71
C SER A 173 -9.16 -18.88 15.97
N CYS A 174 -9.68 -19.22 17.15
CA CYS A 174 -11.10 -19.05 17.45
C CYS A 174 -11.31 -18.14 18.67
N PHE A 175 -12.43 -17.42 18.64
CA PHE A 175 -12.80 -16.34 19.55
C PHE A 175 -14.22 -16.55 20.05
N TYR A 176 -14.51 -16.13 21.28
CA TYR A 176 -15.82 -16.27 21.91
C TYR A 176 -16.52 -14.91 22.03
N ARG A 177 -17.71 -14.78 21.44
CA ARG A 177 -18.40 -13.48 21.33
C ARG A 177 -19.15 -13.11 22.60
N ASP A 178 -20.12 -13.93 23.02
CA ASP A 178 -21.00 -13.64 24.17
C ASP A 178 -21.67 -12.26 24.06
N GLY A 179 -22.23 -11.97 22.88
CA GLY A 179 -22.82 -10.68 22.56
C GLY A 179 -21.83 -9.55 22.24
N SER A 180 -20.51 -9.73 22.43
CA SER A 180 -19.52 -8.77 21.96
C SER A 180 -19.39 -8.79 20.44
N VAL A 181 -19.27 -7.61 19.85
CA VAL A 181 -18.94 -7.43 18.43
C VAL A 181 -17.43 -7.44 18.18
N ASN A 182 -16.62 -7.26 19.22
CA ASN A 182 -15.18 -7.16 19.12
C ASN A 182 -14.52 -8.53 19.35
N VAL A 183 -14.58 -9.37 18.32
CA VAL A 183 -14.19 -10.78 18.42
C VAL A 183 -12.72 -10.98 18.77
N PHE A 184 -11.82 -10.13 18.24
CA PHE A 184 -10.37 -10.29 18.41
C PHE A 184 -9.91 -10.13 19.86
N THR A 185 -10.68 -9.43 20.69
CA THR A 185 -10.36 -9.23 22.11
C THR A 185 -10.70 -10.42 23.02
N ARG A 186 -11.33 -11.48 22.48
CA ARG A 186 -11.80 -12.64 23.27
C ARG A 186 -11.31 -13.98 22.70
N PRO A 187 -9.99 -14.19 22.60
CA PRO A 187 -9.41 -15.42 22.06
C PRO A 187 -9.71 -16.64 22.95
N ILE A 188 -9.95 -17.79 22.32
CA ILE A 188 -9.99 -19.10 22.95
C ILE A 188 -8.59 -19.70 22.85
N GLU A 189 -7.75 -19.38 23.82
CA GLU A 189 -6.33 -19.74 23.81
C GLU A 189 -6.07 -21.26 23.95
N GLY A 190 -4.95 -21.71 23.40
CA GLY A 190 -4.44 -23.07 23.55
C GLY A 190 -5.05 -24.09 22.58
N ILE A 191 -5.97 -23.68 21.70
CA ILE A 191 -6.49 -24.51 20.61
C ILE A 191 -5.91 -24.03 19.27
N THR A 192 -5.42 -24.96 18.46
CA THR A 192 -4.99 -24.69 17.08
C THR A 192 -5.58 -25.72 16.14
N VAL A 193 -6.20 -25.25 15.06
CA VAL A 193 -6.77 -26.09 14.00
C VAL A 193 -6.08 -25.79 12.67
N THR A 194 -5.27 -26.70 12.16
CA THR A 194 -4.63 -26.56 10.84
C THR A 194 -5.52 -27.15 9.76
N ILE A 195 -5.75 -26.38 8.71
CA ILE A 195 -6.65 -26.69 7.61
C ILE A 195 -5.84 -26.68 6.32
N ASP A 196 -5.95 -27.76 5.56
CA ASP A 196 -5.51 -27.81 4.16
C ASP A 196 -6.61 -27.17 3.32
N VAL A 197 -6.29 -26.06 2.65
CA VAL A 197 -7.25 -25.22 1.93
C VAL A 197 -7.61 -25.83 0.59
N ASP A 198 -6.67 -26.52 -0.07
CA ASP A 198 -6.96 -27.20 -1.35
C ASP A 198 -7.92 -28.37 -1.12
N LEU A 199 -7.75 -29.12 -0.02
CA LEU A 199 -8.64 -30.23 0.35
C LEU A 199 -9.86 -29.78 1.19
N MET A 200 -9.88 -28.52 1.61
CA MET A 200 -10.87 -27.92 2.52
C MET A 200 -11.21 -28.82 3.73
N ARG A 201 -10.18 -29.29 4.45
CA ARG A 201 -10.35 -30.17 5.62
C ARG A 201 -9.34 -29.91 6.73
N VAL A 202 -9.72 -30.24 7.96
CA VAL A 202 -8.81 -30.23 9.11
C VAL A 202 -7.77 -31.34 8.95
N VAL A 203 -6.48 -30.97 8.97
CA VAL A 203 -5.35 -31.91 8.85
C VAL A 203 -4.56 -32.05 10.14
N LYS A 204 -4.63 -31.07 11.03
CA LYS A 204 -4.05 -31.15 12.37
C LYS A 204 -4.94 -30.44 13.38
N TYR A 205 -5.08 -31.04 14.55
CA TYR A 205 -5.82 -30.48 15.66
C TYR A 205 -4.96 -30.57 16.92
N SER A 206 -4.93 -29.50 17.71
CA SER A 206 -4.21 -29.45 18.97
C SER A 206 -5.02 -28.64 19.99
N ASP A 207 -5.21 -29.21 21.17
CA ASP A 207 -5.76 -28.56 22.36
C ASP A 207 -4.76 -28.76 23.49
N ARG A 208 -3.98 -27.71 23.81
CA ARG A 208 -2.79 -27.83 24.68
C ARG A 208 -3.02 -27.33 26.09
N PHE A 209 -3.76 -26.23 26.24
CA PHE A 209 -4.01 -25.61 27.54
C PHE A 209 -5.29 -24.77 27.53
N ARG A 210 -5.66 -24.29 28.71
CA ARG A 210 -6.83 -23.42 28.94
C ARG A 210 -6.39 -22.16 29.66
N LYS A 211 -6.97 -21.03 29.27
CA LYS A 211 -6.86 -19.75 29.98
C LYS A 211 -8.26 -19.16 30.22
N PRO A 212 -8.43 -18.34 31.26
CA PRO A 212 -9.67 -17.60 31.45
C PRO A 212 -9.99 -16.78 30.19
N LEU A 213 -11.26 -16.75 29.79
CA LEU A 213 -11.70 -15.85 28.72
C LEU A 213 -11.67 -14.40 29.20
N PRO A 214 -11.13 -13.46 28.42
CA PRO A 214 -11.32 -12.04 28.66
C PRO A 214 -12.81 -11.66 28.79
N ASP A 215 -13.11 -10.66 29.63
CA ASP A 215 -14.48 -10.13 29.81
C ASP A 215 -14.97 -9.42 28.52
N SER A 216 -16.28 -9.40 28.30
CA SER A 216 -16.93 -8.69 27.18
C SER A 216 -17.41 -7.28 27.54
N LYS A 217 -17.41 -6.88 28.81
CA LYS A 217 -18.07 -5.63 29.26
C LYS A 217 -17.43 -4.33 28.76
N ASP A 218 -16.13 -4.32 28.51
CA ASP A 218 -15.37 -3.12 28.15
C ASP A 218 -14.67 -3.23 26.78
N ASN A 219 -15.19 -4.10 25.90
CA ASN A 219 -14.55 -4.37 24.60
C ASN A 219 -15.32 -3.86 23.37
N ASP A 220 -16.46 -3.19 23.55
CA ASP A 220 -17.25 -2.63 22.44
C ASP A 220 -16.64 -1.31 21.94
N PHE A 221 -16.41 -1.21 20.63
CA PHE A 221 -15.85 -0.03 19.97
C PHE A 221 -16.91 0.80 19.22
N ARG A 222 -18.18 0.36 19.20
CA ARG A 222 -19.23 1.05 18.44
C ARG A 222 -19.61 2.36 19.12
N THR A 223 -19.60 3.44 18.34
CA THR A 223 -20.08 4.75 18.80
C THR A 223 -21.59 4.88 18.61
N LYS A 224 -22.25 5.66 19.48
CA LYS A 224 -23.72 5.91 19.44
C LYS A 224 -24.11 7.12 18.56
N HIS A 225 -23.22 7.60 17.69
CA HIS A 225 -23.48 8.81 16.92
C HIS A 225 -24.51 8.59 15.82
N LYS A 226 -25.45 9.54 15.68
CA LYS A 226 -26.37 9.57 14.54
C LYS A 226 -25.59 10.03 13.30
N PRO A 227 -25.80 9.41 12.11
CA PRO A 227 -25.18 9.86 10.88
C PRO A 227 -25.56 11.32 10.63
N PHE A 228 -24.57 12.18 10.36
CA PHE A 228 -24.84 13.53 9.88
C PHE A 228 -25.44 13.45 8.46
N PRO A 229 -26.39 14.33 8.09
CA PRO A 229 -26.93 14.37 6.74
C PRO A 229 -25.81 14.65 5.74
N PHE A 230 -25.49 13.67 4.90
CA PHE A 230 -24.48 13.78 3.85
C PHE A 230 -25.16 13.93 2.49
N SER A 231 -24.67 14.88 1.68
CA SER A 231 -25.06 15.04 0.27
C SER A 231 -23.88 14.74 -0.64
N CYS A 232 -24.08 13.83 -1.60
CA CYS A 232 -23.06 13.47 -2.60
C CYS A 232 -22.82 14.55 -3.66
N ASN A 233 -23.69 15.57 -3.76
CA ASN A 233 -23.58 16.61 -4.78
C ASN A 233 -22.63 17.72 -4.32
N VAL A 234 -21.32 17.49 -4.48
CA VAL A 234 -20.32 18.56 -4.39
C VAL A 234 -20.21 19.21 -5.77
N SER A 235 -20.96 20.30 -5.99
CA SER A 235 -21.01 21.00 -7.28
C SER A 235 -19.81 21.93 -7.54
N ASP A 236 -19.01 22.23 -6.51
CA ASP A 236 -17.84 23.11 -6.59
C ASP A 236 -16.63 22.46 -5.91
N THR A 237 -15.87 21.66 -6.66
CA THR A 237 -14.61 21.06 -6.20
C THR A 237 -13.43 21.80 -6.85
N GLY A 238 -12.34 22.05 -6.11
CA GLY A 238 -11.13 22.68 -6.66
C GLY A 238 -10.33 21.79 -7.64
N PHE A 239 -10.85 20.61 -7.99
CA PHE A 239 -10.24 19.63 -8.87
C PHE A 239 -11.22 19.16 -9.97
N LYS A 240 -10.68 18.62 -11.06
CA LYS A 240 -11.45 18.01 -12.15
C LYS A 240 -11.10 16.55 -12.31
N ILE A 241 -12.12 15.71 -12.41
CA ILE A 241 -12.01 14.27 -12.67
C ILE A 241 -12.51 14.00 -14.09
N LEU A 242 -11.70 13.32 -14.91
CA LEU A 242 -12.10 12.81 -16.23
C LEU A 242 -11.71 11.33 -16.31
N GLY A 243 -12.69 10.45 -16.08
CA GLY A 243 -12.43 9.03 -15.82
C GLY A 243 -11.53 8.90 -14.59
N ASN A 244 -10.38 8.24 -14.74
CA ASN A 244 -9.38 8.09 -13.69
C ASN A 244 -8.31 9.19 -13.68
N LYS A 245 -8.41 10.21 -14.54
CA LYS A 245 -7.45 11.34 -14.57
C LYS A 245 -7.91 12.46 -13.66
N ILE A 246 -7.00 12.95 -12.84
CA ILE A 246 -7.23 14.08 -11.94
C ILE A 246 -6.38 15.26 -12.38
N LYS A 247 -7.01 16.43 -12.45
CA LYS A 247 -6.33 17.73 -12.59
C LYS A 247 -6.70 18.60 -11.40
N TRP A 248 -5.70 19.06 -10.66
CA TRP A 248 -5.89 19.93 -9.50
C TRP A 248 -4.73 20.91 -9.43
N ALA A 249 -5.02 22.20 -9.26
CA ALA A 249 -4.00 23.25 -9.26
C ALA A 249 -2.99 23.09 -10.43
N ASN A 250 -1.71 22.93 -10.11
CA ASN A 250 -0.63 22.65 -11.07
C ASN A 250 -0.39 21.15 -11.32
N TRP A 251 -1.15 20.23 -10.74
CA TRP A 251 -0.98 18.79 -10.91
C TRP A 251 -1.88 18.17 -11.98
N LYS A 252 -1.34 17.14 -12.62
CA LYS A 252 -2.09 16.12 -13.37
C LYS A 252 -1.56 14.75 -13.02
N PHE A 253 -2.45 13.79 -12.77
CA PHE A 253 -2.09 12.41 -12.50
C PHE A 253 -3.27 11.46 -12.80
N HIS A 254 -3.03 10.17 -12.74
CA HIS A 254 -3.99 9.10 -12.92
C HIS A 254 -4.14 8.32 -11.60
N VAL A 255 -5.38 7.97 -11.24
CA VAL A 255 -5.71 7.15 -10.06
C VAL A 255 -6.23 5.80 -10.54
N GLY A 256 -5.43 4.76 -10.36
CA GLY A 256 -5.79 3.38 -10.62
C GLY A 256 -6.24 2.63 -9.36
N PHE A 257 -6.79 1.44 -9.57
CA PHE A 257 -7.18 0.51 -8.53
C PHE A 257 -6.87 -0.92 -8.98
N SER A 258 -6.22 -1.70 -8.11
CA SER A 258 -5.84 -3.09 -8.35
C SER A 258 -6.32 -3.95 -7.18
N ALA A 259 -6.76 -5.18 -7.46
CA ALA A 259 -7.14 -6.13 -6.42
C ALA A 259 -5.99 -6.43 -5.44
N ARG A 260 -4.74 -6.39 -5.91
CA ARG A 260 -3.56 -6.61 -5.06
C ARG A 260 -3.10 -5.33 -4.40
N ALA A 261 -2.70 -4.31 -5.16
CA ALA A 261 -2.12 -3.09 -4.59
C ALA A 261 -3.12 -2.15 -3.91
N GLY A 262 -4.41 -2.22 -4.28
CA GLY A 262 -5.38 -1.18 -3.96
C GLY A 262 -5.15 0.07 -4.81
N VAL A 263 -5.24 1.25 -4.19
CA VAL A 263 -5.05 2.55 -4.87
C VAL A 263 -3.64 2.67 -5.45
N THR A 264 -3.55 3.16 -6.69
CA THR A 264 -2.29 3.41 -7.39
C THR A 264 -2.29 4.80 -7.99
N ILE A 265 -1.22 5.56 -7.80
CA ILE A 265 -1.00 6.84 -8.47
C ILE A 265 -0.09 6.62 -9.67
N SER A 266 -0.48 7.10 -10.85
CA SER A 266 0.35 7.00 -12.05
C SER A 266 0.50 8.32 -12.79
N THR A 267 1.60 8.47 -13.52
CA THR A 267 1.84 9.57 -14.49
C THR A 267 1.74 10.97 -13.87
N ALA A 268 2.10 11.10 -12.60
CA ALA A 268 2.04 12.35 -11.86
C ALA A 268 3.04 13.36 -12.43
N SER A 269 2.51 14.51 -12.85
CA SER A 269 3.25 15.62 -13.43
C SER A 269 2.78 16.95 -12.86
N VAL A 270 3.73 17.84 -12.61
CA VAL A 270 3.48 19.19 -12.08
C VAL A 270 3.77 20.24 -13.14
N LEU A 271 2.91 21.25 -13.26
CA LEU A 271 3.05 22.38 -14.16
C LEU A 271 4.09 23.33 -13.60
N ASP A 272 5.17 23.49 -14.35
CA ASP A 272 6.13 24.57 -14.15
C ASP A 272 5.55 25.84 -14.80
N THR A 273 5.18 26.81 -13.95
CA THR A 273 4.49 28.04 -14.36
C THR A 273 5.37 28.95 -15.20
N ARG A 274 6.70 28.82 -15.11
CA ARG A 274 7.66 29.61 -15.90
C ARG A 274 7.82 29.03 -17.30
N THR A 275 8.02 27.72 -17.40
CA THR A 275 8.19 27.06 -18.72
C THR A 275 6.86 26.72 -19.39
N LYS A 276 5.73 26.84 -18.67
CA LYS A 276 4.38 26.47 -19.09
C LYS A 276 4.27 25.01 -19.54
N ARG A 277 5.09 24.13 -18.96
CA ARG A 277 5.13 22.70 -19.28
C ARG A 277 4.85 21.87 -18.05
N PHE A 278 4.08 20.79 -18.24
CA PHE A 278 3.99 19.73 -17.24
C PHE A 278 5.28 18.93 -17.28
N ARG A 279 5.92 18.82 -16.12
CA ARG A 279 7.17 18.07 -15.93
C ARG A 279 6.87 16.85 -15.08
N ARG A 280 7.40 15.70 -15.49
CA ARG A 280 7.17 14.42 -14.83
C ARG A 280 7.82 14.40 -13.45
N VAL A 281 7.15 13.74 -12.50
CA VAL A 281 7.64 13.52 -11.14
C VAL A 281 7.62 12.02 -10.81
N MET A 282 6.48 11.34 -11.05
CA MET A 282 6.33 9.93 -10.71
C MET A 282 5.55 9.21 -11.80
N TYR A 283 6.13 8.17 -12.38
CA TYR A 283 5.44 7.31 -13.33
C TYR A 283 4.42 6.42 -12.61
N ARG A 284 4.79 5.83 -11.47
CA ARG A 284 3.90 4.97 -10.68
C ARG A 284 4.27 4.95 -9.19
N GLY A 285 3.26 5.03 -8.33
CA GLY A 285 3.35 4.91 -6.88
C GLY A 285 2.24 4.00 -6.32
N HIS A 286 2.59 3.02 -5.49
CA HIS A 286 1.63 2.18 -4.75
C HIS A 286 2.29 1.49 -3.56
N VAL A 287 1.49 0.92 -2.66
CA VAL A 287 2.00 0.02 -1.62
C VAL A 287 2.25 -1.36 -2.25
N SER A 288 3.47 -1.83 -2.10
CA SER A 288 3.98 -3.05 -2.75
C SER A 288 3.79 -4.29 -1.87
N GLU A 289 4.05 -4.17 -0.58
CA GLU A 289 3.83 -5.24 0.39
C GLU A 289 3.72 -4.67 1.81
N THR A 290 3.11 -5.41 2.73
CA THR A 290 3.22 -5.19 4.18
C THR A 290 3.96 -6.34 4.85
N PHE A 291 4.47 -6.11 6.06
CA PHE A 291 4.95 -7.20 6.91
C PHE A 291 4.55 -6.92 8.35
N VAL A 292 3.81 -7.84 8.96
CA VAL A 292 3.29 -7.70 10.33
C VAL A 292 3.72 -8.91 11.19
N PRO A 293 5.00 -8.96 11.64
CA PRO A 293 5.50 -10.02 12.50
C PRO A 293 5.10 -9.81 13.96
N TYR A 294 4.50 -10.82 14.57
CA TYR A 294 4.27 -10.88 16.02
C TYR A 294 5.47 -11.47 16.75
N MET A 295 5.70 -11.01 17.99
CA MET A 295 6.91 -11.32 18.76
C MET A 295 6.70 -12.40 19.84
N ASP A 296 5.62 -13.18 19.75
CA ASP A 296 5.39 -14.33 20.64
C ASP A 296 5.82 -15.65 19.93
N PRO A 297 6.92 -16.29 20.38
CA PRO A 297 7.47 -17.49 19.74
C PRO A 297 6.73 -18.78 20.13
N THR A 298 5.67 -18.71 20.94
CA THR A 298 4.92 -19.90 21.34
C THR A 298 4.12 -20.48 20.17
N TYR A 299 3.76 -21.76 20.28
CA TYR A 299 3.14 -22.52 19.19
C TYR A 299 1.85 -21.90 18.61
N GLU A 300 1.06 -21.17 19.42
CA GLU A 300 -0.17 -20.47 18.99
C GLU A 300 0.10 -19.16 18.21
N TRP A 301 1.33 -18.65 18.25
CA TRP A 301 1.67 -17.30 17.80
C TRP A 301 2.81 -17.23 16.79
N TYR A 302 3.82 -18.11 16.88
CA TYR A 302 5.07 -17.99 16.11
C TYR A 302 4.88 -17.77 14.60
N PHE A 303 3.79 -18.29 14.03
CA PHE A 303 3.50 -18.25 12.60
C PHE A 303 2.80 -16.98 12.11
N ARG A 304 2.38 -16.09 13.03
CA ARG A 304 1.62 -14.87 12.73
C ARG A 304 2.58 -13.78 12.27
N THR A 305 2.94 -13.84 10.98
CA THR A 305 3.86 -12.90 10.34
C THR A 305 3.33 -12.52 8.96
N PHE A 306 2.26 -11.71 8.95
CA PHE A 306 1.42 -11.52 7.78
C PHE A 306 2.11 -10.69 6.70
N MET A 307 1.90 -11.07 5.44
CA MET A 307 2.27 -10.28 4.26
C MET A 307 0.99 -9.92 3.51
N ASP A 308 0.30 -8.88 3.98
CA ASP A 308 -1.12 -8.69 3.72
C ASP A 308 -1.46 -8.57 2.23
N ILE A 309 -0.60 -7.90 1.47
CA ILE A 309 -0.83 -7.60 0.06
C ILE A 309 -0.67 -8.85 -0.77
N GLY A 310 0.35 -9.66 -0.50
CA GLY A 310 0.58 -10.92 -1.21
C GLY A 310 -0.28 -12.09 -0.75
N GLU A 311 -0.68 -12.12 0.53
CA GLU A 311 -1.46 -13.23 1.11
C GLU A 311 -2.98 -13.03 0.96
N PHE A 312 -3.48 -11.78 1.02
CA PHE A 312 -4.92 -11.47 1.01
C PHE A 312 -5.33 -10.48 -0.09
N GLY A 313 -4.45 -9.56 -0.47
CA GLY A 313 -4.70 -8.53 -1.49
C GLY A 313 -5.30 -7.26 -0.89
N PHE A 314 -4.52 -6.18 -0.89
CA PHE A 314 -4.88 -4.93 -0.23
C PHE A 314 -6.13 -4.27 -0.81
N GLY A 315 -6.26 -4.30 -2.14
CA GLY A 315 -7.45 -3.79 -2.83
C GLY A 315 -8.69 -4.66 -2.63
N ARG A 316 -8.54 -5.99 -2.50
CA ARG A 316 -9.66 -6.88 -2.12
C ARG A 316 -10.14 -6.62 -0.69
N SER A 317 -9.22 -6.18 0.17
CA SER A 317 -9.51 -5.78 1.56
C SER A 317 -9.96 -4.33 1.70
N ALA A 318 -10.11 -3.58 0.60
CA ALA A 318 -10.62 -2.21 0.66
C ALA A 318 -12.09 -2.18 1.11
N VAL A 319 -12.42 -1.25 1.99
CA VAL A 319 -13.77 -1.13 2.58
C VAL A 319 -14.53 0.05 2.00
N ASN A 320 -15.86 0.01 2.14
CA ASN A 320 -16.72 1.13 1.77
C ASN A 320 -16.47 2.30 2.74
N LEU A 321 -15.90 3.39 2.22
CA LEU A 321 -15.53 4.56 3.00
C LEU A 321 -16.78 5.24 3.56
N GLN A 322 -16.79 5.47 4.87
CA GLN A 322 -17.86 6.12 5.60
C GLN A 322 -17.73 7.64 5.46
N PRO A 323 -18.70 8.33 4.82
CA PRO A 323 -18.66 9.78 4.70
C PRO A 323 -18.62 10.45 6.08
N LEU A 324 -17.85 11.54 6.18
CA LEU A 324 -17.61 12.33 7.40
C LEU A 324 -16.83 11.63 8.52
N ILE A 325 -16.51 10.35 8.36
CA ILE A 325 -15.58 9.61 9.22
C ILE A 325 -14.27 9.43 8.46
N ASP A 326 -14.31 8.74 7.32
CA ASP A 326 -13.12 8.43 6.53
C ASP A 326 -12.77 9.55 5.54
N CYS A 327 -13.79 10.26 5.03
CA CYS A 327 -13.60 11.32 4.03
C CYS A 327 -14.47 12.55 4.36
N PRO A 328 -13.98 13.78 4.15
CA PRO A 328 -14.71 15.00 4.48
C PRO A 328 -15.90 15.27 3.54
N GLN A 329 -16.72 16.25 3.90
CA GLN A 329 -17.94 16.62 3.17
C GLN A 329 -17.69 16.96 1.69
N ASN A 330 -16.52 17.51 1.35
CA ASN A 330 -16.15 17.90 -0.01
C ASN A 330 -15.49 16.76 -0.82
N ALA A 331 -15.57 15.52 -0.36
CA ALA A 331 -14.96 14.38 -1.05
C ALA A 331 -15.80 13.88 -2.23
N ALA A 332 -15.12 13.55 -3.32
CA ALA A 332 -15.64 12.76 -4.42
C ALA A 332 -15.22 11.30 -4.24
N PHE A 333 -16.18 10.36 -4.34
CA PHE A 333 -15.93 8.93 -4.15
C PHE A 333 -15.81 8.18 -5.47
N PHE A 334 -15.06 7.08 -5.44
CA PHE A 334 -14.85 6.20 -6.59
C PHE A 334 -15.11 4.75 -6.20
N ASP A 335 -15.77 4.03 -7.11
CA ASP A 335 -15.92 2.59 -7.02
C ASP A 335 -14.65 1.89 -7.52
N GLY A 336 -14.34 0.76 -6.90
CA GLY A 336 -13.35 -0.21 -7.36
C GLY A 336 -14.05 -1.38 -8.06
N HIS A 337 -13.33 -2.05 -8.97
CA HIS A 337 -13.82 -3.27 -9.60
C HIS A 337 -12.74 -4.35 -9.53
N VAL A 338 -13.11 -5.54 -9.05
CA VAL A 338 -12.21 -6.70 -8.93
C VAL A 338 -12.88 -7.93 -9.50
N ALA A 339 -12.10 -8.97 -9.81
CA ALA A 339 -12.65 -10.28 -10.14
C ALA A 339 -12.89 -11.09 -8.87
N GLY A 340 -14.08 -11.67 -8.73
CA GLY A 340 -14.37 -12.71 -7.75
C GLY A 340 -13.58 -13.98 -7.99
N PRO A 341 -13.58 -14.93 -7.03
CA PRO A 341 -12.90 -16.22 -7.16
C PRO A 341 -13.48 -17.11 -8.26
N ASP A 342 -14.70 -16.86 -8.71
CA ASP A 342 -15.31 -17.49 -9.89
C ASP A 342 -15.02 -16.71 -11.19
N GLY A 343 -14.21 -15.64 -11.13
CA GLY A 343 -13.86 -14.76 -12.23
C GLY A 343 -14.95 -13.76 -12.62
N THR A 344 -16.04 -13.62 -11.87
CA THR A 344 -17.07 -12.61 -12.15
C THR A 344 -16.63 -11.22 -11.71
N ALA A 345 -17.01 -10.18 -12.44
CA ALA A 345 -16.74 -8.81 -12.02
C ALA A 345 -17.54 -8.44 -10.77
N GLN A 346 -16.88 -7.93 -9.74
CA GLN A 346 -17.46 -7.47 -8.49
C GLN A 346 -17.18 -5.98 -8.32
N ARG A 347 -18.24 -5.21 -8.04
CA ARG A 347 -18.15 -3.78 -7.73
C ARG A 347 -17.93 -3.59 -6.23
N MET A 348 -16.93 -2.80 -5.88
CA MET A 348 -16.65 -2.36 -4.52
C MET A 348 -16.99 -0.87 -4.42
N THR A 349 -18.10 -0.56 -3.74
CA THR A 349 -18.66 0.81 -3.71
C THR A 349 -17.81 1.74 -2.84
N ASN A 350 -17.52 2.95 -3.32
CA ASN A 350 -16.85 4.03 -2.57
C ASN A 350 -15.56 3.61 -1.82
N VAL A 351 -14.71 2.82 -2.46
CA VAL A 351 -13.45 2.34 -1.83
C VAL A 351 -12.30 3.32 -1.91
N MET A 352 -12.43 4.38 -2.71
CA MET A 352 -11.49 5.50 -2.74
C MET A 352 -12.23 6.82 -2.68
N CYS A 353 -11.60 7.85 -2.12
CA CYS A 353 -12.12 9.22 -2.18
C CYS A 353 -11.01 10.23 -2.50
N VAL A 354 -11.43 11.36 -3.07
CA VAL A 354 -10.55 12.49 -3.40
C VAL A 354 -11.16 13.77 -2.85
N PHE A 355 -10.36 14.55 -2.14
CA PHE A 355 -10.83 15.80 -1.51
C PHE A 355 -9.70 16.83 -1.38
N GLU A 356 -10.09 18.11 -1.31
CA GLU A 356 -9.16 19.15 -0.87
C GLU A 356 -9.11 19.20 0.65
N LYS A 357 -7.90 19.20 1.20
CA LYS A 357 -7.63 19.37 2.62
C LYS A 357 -7.16 20.80 2.86
N ASN A 358 -7.91 21.55 3.66
CA ASN A 358 -7.47 22.83 4.20
C ASN A 358 -6.64 22.56 5.46
N GLY A 359 -5.32 22.69 5.37
CA GLY A 359 -4.40 22.32 6.45
C GLY A 359 -4.37 23.29 7.65
N TYR A 360 -5.19 24.34 7.66
CA TYR A 360 -5.11 25.45 8.64
C TYR A 360 -3.67 25.90 8.94
N GLY A 361 -2.82 25.92 7.90
CA GLY A 361 -1.42 26.32 7.96
C GLY A 361 -1.03 27.20 6.76
N ALA A 362 0.22 27.69 6.76
CA ALA A 362 0.76 28.49 5.66
C ALA A 362 1.76 27.67 4.84
N SER A 363 1.55 27.59 3.52
CA SER A 363 2.54 27.06 2.57
C SER A 363 3.84 27.88 2.63
N PHE A 364 3.70 29.20 2.73
CA PHE A 364 4.75 30.14 3.12
C PHE A 364 4.10 31.37 3.75
N ARG A 365 4.85 32.11 4.57
CA ARG A 365 4.45 33.42 5.07
C ARG A 365 5.68 34.27 5.42
N HIS A 366 5.56 35.59 5.32
CA HIS A 366 6.57 36.52 5.79
C HIS A 366 5.94 37.82 6.28
N THR A 367 6.57 38.45 7.27
CA THR A 367 6.25 39.79 7.77
C THR A 367 7.54 40.60 7.77
N GLU A 368 7.62 41.60 6.89
CA GLU A 368 8.74 42.53 6.75
C GLU A 368 8.43 43.83 7.49
N ILE A 369 9.38 44.28 8.31
CA ILE A 369 9.27 45.48 9.16
C ILE A 369 10.40 46.48 8.91
N ASN A 370 11.37 46.13 8.07
CA ASN A 370 12.55 46.94 7.80
C ASN A 370 12.39 47.87 6.59
N VAL A 371 11.21 47.89 5.95
CA VAL A 371 10.86 48.92 4.97
C VAL A 371 10.42 50.17 5.75
N PRO A 372 11.16 51.29 5.70
CA PRO A 372 10.85 52.46 6.52
C PRO A 372 9.40 52.93 6.32
N GLY A 373 8.67 53.04 7.44
CA GLY A 373 7.27 53.48 7.44
C GLY A 373 6.25 52.44 6.95
N GLN A 374 6.63 51.18 6.70
CA GLN A 374 5.74 50.13 6.20
C GLN A 374 5.90 48.81 6.97
N VAL A 375 4.77 48.15 7.23
CA VAL A 375 4.73 46.74 7.65
C VAL A 375 4.08 45.94 6.53
N ILE A 376 4.82 45.00 5.95
CA ILE A 376 4.35 44.20 4.80
C ILE A 376 4.18 42.75 5.28
N THR A 377 2.96 42.22 5.23
CA THR A 377 2.68 40.81 5.54
C THR A 377 2.05 40.11 4.35
N SER A 378 2.60 38.96 3.97
CA SER A 378 2.11 38.13 2.85
C SER A 378 2.32 36.64 3.12
N GLY A 379 1.53 35.79 2.47
CA GLY A 379 1.62 34.33 2.58
C GLY A 379 0.59 33.62 1.71
N GLU A 380 0.72 32.31 1.60
CA GLU A 380 -0.20 31.42 0.88
C GLU A 380 -0.68 30.32 1.82
N ALA A 381 -1.98 30.03 1.80
CA ALA A 381 -2.56 28.96 2.62
C ALA A 381 -2.08 27.57 2.18
N ASP A 382 -1.95 26.65 3.13
CA ASP A 382 -1.64 25.24 2.86
C ASP A 382 -2.92 24.48 2.48
N ILE A 383 -3.17 24.40 1.18
CA ILE A 383 -4.26 23.62 0.60
C ILE A 383 -3.64 22.52 -0.24
N SER A 384 -4.03 21.28 0.03
CA SER A 384 -3.57 20.08 -0.66
C SER A 384 -4.74 19.26 -1.19
N LEU A 385 -4.45 18.34 -2.10
CA LEU A 385 -5.42 17.35 -2.60
C LEU A 385 -5.01 15.97 -2.10
N VAL A 386 -5.93 15.27 -1.43
CA VAL A 386 -5.72 13.93 -0.90
C VAL A 386 -6.48 12.91 -1.75
N VAL A 387 -5.82 11.81 -2.09
CA VAL A 387 -6.44 10.56 -2.58
C VAL A 387 -6.32 9.53 -1.46
N ARG A 388 -7.45 9.01 -0.99
CA ARG A 388 -7.52 8.10 0.16
C ARG A 388 -8.13 6.76 -0.21
N MET A 389 -7.63 5.70 0.42
CA MET A 389 -8.25 4.37 0.49
C MET A 389 -8.13 3.86 1.93
N VAL A 390 -9.12 3.09 2.40
CA VAL A 390 -9.03 2.33 3.65
C VAL A 390 -9.10 0.85 3.33
N ALA A 391 -8.20 0.06 3.91
CA ALA A 391 -8.21 -1.39 3.80
C ALA A 391 -8.17 -2.03 5.19
N THR A 392 -9.06 -2.98 5.41
CA THR A 392 -9.22 -3.68 6.70
C THR A 392 -8.82 -5.14 6.53
N LEU A 393 -7.79 -5.56 7.26
CA LEU A 393 -7.21 -6.90 7.19
C LEU A 393 -7.31 -7.55 8.55
N GLY A 394 -8.32 -8.40 8.70
CA GLY A 394 -8.61 -9.03 9.99
C GLY A 394 -8.97 -7.98 11.03
N ASN A 395 -8.05 -7.71 11.95
CA ASN A 395 -8.23 -6.82 13.08
C ASN A 395 -7.71 -5.38 12.83
N TYR A 396 -6.83 -5.16 11.83
CA TYR A 396 -6.22 -3.86 11.57
C TYR A 396 -6.87 -3.11 10.41
N ASP A 397 -6.92 -1.78 10.53
CA ASP A 397 -7.36 -0.84 9.51
C ASP A 397 -6.18 0.05 9.08
N TYR A 398 -5.93 0.10 7.76
CA TYR A 398 -4.90 0.92 7.14
C TYR A 398 -5.53 2.02 6.29
N ILE A 399 -5.34 3.28 6.69
CA ILE A 399 -5.78 4.46 5.93
C ILE A 399 -4.60 4.97 5.11
N VAL A 400 -4.64 4.77 3.79
CA VAL A 400 -3.54 5.11 2.89
C VAL A 400 -3.85 6.41 2.15
N ASP A 401 -2.97 7.41 2.32
CA ASP A 401 -3.12 8.74 1.75
C ASP A 401 -2.00 9.09 0.77
N TRP A 402 -2.40 9.64 -0.39
CA TRP A 402 -1.52 10.35 -1.32
C TRP A 402 -1.94 11.82 -1.37
N GLU A 403 -1.13 12.69 -0.77
CA GLU A 403 -1.39 14.12 -0.64
C GLU A 403 -0.50 14.94 -1.60
N PHE A 404 -1.11 15.66 -2.54
CA PHE A 404 -0.43 16.53 -3.49
C PHE A 404 -0.48 17.97 -3.03
N LYS A 405 0.65 18.66 -3.03
CA LYS A 405 0.76 20.07 -2.60
C LYS A 405 1.05 20.99 -3.79
N LYS A 406 0.51 22.21 -3.77
CA LYS A 406 0.74 23.21 -4.84
C LYS A 406 2.22 23.54 -5.04
N ASN A 407 3.04 23.44 -4.00
CA ASN A 407 4.48 23.68 -4.09
C ASN A 407 5.26 22.55 -4.81
N GLY A 408 4.56 21.53 -5.33
CA GLY A 408 5.15 20.40 -6.04
C GLY A 408 5.54 19.22 -5.13
N ALA A 409 5.31 19.28 -3.82
CA ALA A 409 5.53 18.14 -2.93
C ALA A 409 4.41 17.10 -3.06
N ILE A 410 4.78 15.83 -2.83
CA ILE A 410 3.85 14.71 -2.64
C ILE A 410 4.13 14.17 -1.24
N ARG A 411 3.14 14.20 -0.35
CA ARG A 411 3.21 13.52 0.97
C ARG A 411 2.47 12.21 0.86
N VAL A 412 3.06 11.16 1.38
CA VAL A 412 2.53 9.80 1.33
C VAL A 412 2.57 9.25 2.73
N GLY A 413 1.44 8.73 3.20
CA GLY A 413 1.34 8.22 4.56
C GLY A 413 0.37 7.07 4.69
N VAL A 414 0.46 6.44 5.84
CA VAL A 414 -0.48 5.45 6.33
C VAL A 414 -0.84 5.79 7.76
N ASP A 415 -2.13 5.76 8.06
CA ASP A 415 -2.61 5.73 9.43
C ASP A 415 -3.00 4.29 9.80
N LEU A 416 -2.57 3.85 10.98
CA LEU A 416 -2.91 2.56 11.57
C LEU A 416 -3.98 2.76 12.64
N THR A 417 -5.05 1.98 12.60
CA THR A 417 -6.08 1.88 13.65
C THR A 417 -6.66 0.46 13.64
N GLY A 418 -7.80 0.23 14.30
CA GLY A 418 -8.41 -1.09 14.40
C GLY A 418 -8.22 -1.70 15.79
N VAL A 419 -8.29 -3.02 15.90
CA VAL A 419 -8.30 -3.75 17.17
C VAL A 419 -6.99 -4.50 17.38
N LEU A 420 -6.45 -4.47 18.60
CA LEU A 420 -5.30 -5.28 18.98
C LEU A 420 -5.58 -6.78 18.85
N GLU A 421 -4.64 -7.54 18.29
CA GLU A 421 -4.65 -8.99 18.43
C GLU A 421 -4.11 -9.34 19.82
N VAL A 422 -4.94 -10.01 20.64
CA VAL A 422 -4.62 -10.28 22.05
C VAL A 422 -4.51 -11.77 22.34
N LYS A 423 -3.82 -12.08 23.43
CA LYS A 423 -3.64 -13.40 24.01
C LYS A 423 -4.36 -13.47 25.36
N ALA A 424 -5.11 -14.54 25.60
CA ALA A 424 -5.72 -14.75 26.90
C ALA A 424 -4.68 -15.22 27.93
N THR A 425 -4.76 -14.69 29.15
CA THR A 425 -3.88 -15.05 30.26
C THR A 425 -4.63 -15.21 31.58
N SER A 426 -4.01 -15.85 32.55
CA SER A 426 -4.49 -15.91 33.94
C SER A 426 -4.24 -14.62 34.72
N TYR A 427 -3.38 -13.73 34.23
CA TYR A 427 -3.02 -12.50 34.93
C TYR A 427 -4.16 -11.47 34.94
N THR A 428 -4.39 -10.85 36.10
CA THR A 428 -5.34 -9.77 36.32
C THR A 428 -4.68 -8.46 36.76
N SER A 429 -3.38 -8.48 37.07
CA SER A 429 -2.54 -7.32 37.36
C SER A 429 -1.09 -7.58 36.96
N ASN A 430 -0.32 -6.51 36.69
CA ASN A 430 1.09 -6.62 36.31
C ASN A 430 1.96 -7.26 37.40
N GLU A 431 1.61 -7.10 38.68
CA GLU A 431 2.33 -7.71 39.81
C GLU A 431 2.34 -9.24 39.76
N GLN A 432 1.41 -9.86 39.04
CA GLN A 432 1.33 -11.32 38.90
C GLN A 432 2.24 -11.87 37.78
N ILE A 433 2.81 -11.00 36.95
CA ILE A 433 3.61 -11.40 35.79
C ILE A 433 5.01 -11.79 36.28
N THR A 434 5.37 -13.05 36.10
CA THR A 434 6.65 -13.64 36.54
C THR A 434 7.52 -14.15 35.39
N GLU A 435 7.00 -14.10 34.15
CA GLU A 435 7.66 -14.57 32.94
C GLU A 435 7.51 -13.56 31.81
N ASN A 436 8.25 -13.75 30.72
CA ASN A 436 8.05 -12.93 29.53
C ASN A 436 6.70 -13.25 28.89
N VAL A 437 5.85 -12.24 28.82
CA VAL A 437 4.51 -12.33 28.24
C VAL A 437 4.46 -11.86 26.78
N TYR A 438 5.59 -11.42 26.22
CA TYR A 438 5.75 -10.99 24.82
C TYR A 438 4.83 -9.83 24.43
N GLY A 439 4.43 -8.99 25.38
CA GLY A 439 3.44 -7.95 25.18
C GLY A 439 3.10 -7.17 26.45
N THR A 440 2.02 -6.40 26.39
CA THR A 440 1.52 -5.59 27.51
C THR A 440 0.20 -6.17 28.01
N LEU A 441 0.02 -6.30 29.33
CA LEU A 441 -1.28 -6.60 29.93
C LEU A 441 -2.16 -5.34 29.85
N VAL A 442 -3.05 -5.26 28.86
CA VAL A 442 -3.87 -4.07 28.59
C VAL A 442 -5.21 -4.07 29.32
N ALA A 443 -5.70 -5.26 29.67
CA ALA A 443 -6.89 -5.48 30.48
C ALA A 443 -6.74 -6.78 31.29
N LYS A 444 -7.66 -7.04 32.23
CA LYS A 444 -7.69 -8.32 32.96
C LYS A 444 -7.75 -9.47 31.96
N ASN A 445 -6.86 -10.45 32.14
CA ASN A 445 -6.77 -11.64 31.31
C ASN A 445 -6.36 -11.39 29.84
N THR A 446 -5.89 -10.19 29.50
CA THR A 446 -5.67 -9.77 28.10
C THR A 446 -4.29 -9.19 27.91
N ILE A 447 -3.40 -9.94 27.27
CA ILE A 447 -2.09 -9.46 26.81
C ILE A 447 -2.21 -9.05 25.34
N ALA A 448 -1.92 -7.80 25.03
CA ALA A 448 -1.72 -7.37 23.65
C ALA A 448 -0.27 -7.67 23.25
N VAL A 449 -0.09 -8.51 22.23
CA VAL A 449 1.23 -9.04 21.86
C VAL A 449 2.03 -8.00 21.08
N ASN A 450 3.31 -7.83 21.41
CA ASN A 450 4.22 -6.96 20.67
C ASN A 450 4.32 -7.40 19.21
N HIS A 451 4.33 -6.45 18.29
CA HIS A 451 4.44 -6.72 16.86
C HIS A 451 4.96 -5.48 16.14
N ASP A 452 5.34 -5.67 14.88
CA ASP A 452 5.72 -4.57 14.01
C ASP A 452 4.70 -4.38 12.88
N HIS A 453 4.68 -3.19 12.30
CA HIS A 453 4.06 -2.96 10.99
C HIS A 453 5.12 -2.39 10.06
N TYR A 454 5.38 -3.04 8.93
CA TYR A 454 6.16 -2.49 7.83
C TYR A 454 5.27 -2.33 6.60
N MET A 455 5.42 -1.20 5.92
CA MET A 455 4.71 -0.90 4.68
C MET A 455 5.70 -0.40 3.62
N THR A 456 5.91 -1.21 2.57
CA THR A 456 6.87 -0.93 1.52
C THR A 456 6.19 -0.24 0.35
N TYR A 457 6.58 0.99 0.04
CA TYR A 457 6.09 1.74 -1.11
C TYR A 457 7.00 1.52 -2.32
N TYR A 458 6.39 1.20 -3.48
CA TYR A 458 7.04 1.25 -4.79
C TYR A 458 6.88 2.66 -5.36
N LEU A 459 7.99 3.32 -5.70
CA LEU A 459 8.02 4.71 -6.19
C LEU A 459 8.90 4.79 -7.45
N ASP A 460 8.28 4.60 -8.61
CA ASP A 460 8.91 4.79 -9.92
C ASP A 460 8.91 6.30 -10.23
N LEU A 461 9.98 6.97 -9.79
CA LEU A 461 10.17 8.40 -9.94
C LEU A 461 10.83 8.71 -11.29
N ASP A 462 10.11 9.44 -12.12
CA ASP A 462 10.56 9.92 -13.43
C ASP A 462 10.82 11.43 -13.33
N ILE A 463 11.88 11.83 -12.61
CA ILE A 463 12.18 13.24 -12.34
C ILE A 463 12.58 13.93 -13.65
N ASP A 464 11.65 14.69 -14.23
CA ASP A 464 11.79 15.40 -15.51
C ASP A 464 12.33 14.54 -16.68
N GLY A 465 12.09 13.22 -16.63
CA GLY A 465 12.81 12.23 -17.42
C GLY A 465 12.90 10.90 -16.70
N ASN A 466 13.19 9.82 -17.41
CA ASN A 466 13.41 8.49 -16.83
C ASN A 466 14.90 8.10 -16.79
N ARG A 467 15.79 9.09 -16.86
CA ARG A 467 17.23 8.88 -16.65
C ARG A 467 17.63 9.64 -15.40
N ASN A 468 17.59 8.95 -14.27
CA ASN A 468 17.80 9.52 -12.95
C ASN A 468 18.92 8.79 -12.21
N SER A 469 19.38 9.39 -11.12
CA SER A 469 20.37 8.82 -10.20
C SER A 469 19.95 9.10 -8.76
N LEU A 470 20.30 8.20 -7.85
CA LEU A 470 20.27 8.48 -6.41
C LEU A 470 21.55 9.23 -6.01
N VAL A 471 21.40 10.38 -5.36
CA VAL A 471 22.47 11.16 -4.76
C VAL A 471 22.27 11.22 -3.24
N LYS A 472 23.31 10.81 -2.51
CA LYS A 472 23.43 10.92 -1.05
C LYS A 472 24.18 12.21 -0.72
N ALA A 473 23.49 13.23 -0.21
CA ALA A 473 24.08 14.50 0.20
C ALA A 473 24.35 14.47 1.71
N LYS A 474 25.57 14.07 2.09
CA LYS A 474 25.97 13.90 3.49
C LYS A 474 26.43 15.22 4.09
N LEU A 475 25.91 15.56 5.26
CA LEU A 475 26.34 16.74 6.02
C LEU A 475 27.56 16.38 6.87
N LYS A 476 28.69 17.05 6.65
CA LYS A 476 29.94 16.80 7.38
C LYS A 476 30.44 18.02 8.12
N THR A 477 30.78 17.87 9.38
CA THR A 477 31.49 18.89 10.15
C THR A 477 32.92 19.03 9.66
N VAL A 478 33.35 20.25 9.37
CA VAL A 478 34.72 20.62 8.99
C VAL A 478 35.29 21.51 10.08
N ARG A 479 36.48 21.16 10.57
CA ARG A 479 37.26 22.01 11.47
C ARG A 479 37.97 23.07 10.64
N VAL A 480 37.95 24.32 11.09
CA VAL A 480 38.67 25.40 10.42
C VAL A 480 40.17 25.17 10.62
N THR A 481 40.89 24.96 9.52
CA THR A 481 42.35 24.89 9.46
C THR A 481 42.80 25.92 8.43
N ASP A 482 43.34 27.05 8.89
CA ASP A 482 43.87 28.20 8.12
C ASP A 482 43.07 28.65 6.88
N VAL A 483 42.39 29.78 7.03
CA VAL A 483 41.70 30.47 5.93
C VAL A 483 42.75 30.86 4.88
N HIS A 484 42.65 30.32 3.67
CA HIS A 484 43.39 30.82 2.51
C HIS A 484 43.33 32.36 2.50
N ASN A 485 44.48 33.00 2.73
CA ASN A 485 44.69 34.46 2.83
C ASN A 485 44.29 35.18 4.14
N LYS A 486 44.99 34.86 5.25
CA LYS A 486 45.36 35.80 6.33
C LYS A 486 44.24 36.51 7.10
N THR A 487 43.09 35.89 7.32
CA THR A 487 42.18 36.33 8.40
C THR A 487 41.77 35.14 9.25
N SER A 488 42.16 35.15 10.53
CA SER A 488 41.70 34.15 11.49
C SER A 488 40.21 34.36 11.74
N THR A 489 39.38 33.39 11.39
CA THR A 489 37.98 33.39 11.84
C THR A 489 37.91 32.92 13.30
N PRO A 490 37.11 33.56 14.16
CA PRO A 490 36.87 33.06 15.52
C PRO A 490 36.11 31.72 15.55
N ARG A 491 35.52 31.30 14.41
CA ARG A 491 34.82 30.03 14.27
C ARG A 491 35.82 28.87 14.24
N LYS A 492 35.57 27.84 15.06
CA LYS A 492 36.36 26.60 15.09
C LYS A 492 35.88 25.56 14.07
N SER A 493 34.64 25.64 13.61
CA SER A 493 34.05 24.68 12.68
C SER A 493 32.89 25.25 11.88
N TYR A 494 32.52 24.55 10.81
CA TYR A 494 31.32 24.71 10.01
C TYR A 494 30.88 23.33 9.49
N TRP A 495 29.74 23.24 8.79
CA TRP A 495 29.37 22.02 8.07
C TRP A 495 29.41 22.26 6.57
N THR A 496 29.67 21.20 5.81
CA THR A 496 29.65 21.20 4.35
C THR A 496 28.87 19.98 3.85
N VAL A 497 28.58 19.94 2.55
CA VAL A 497 27.88 18.83 1.91
C VAL A 497 28.84 18.04 1.03
N VAL A 498 28.93 16.74 1.25
CA VAL A 498 29.61 15.79 0.35
C VAL A 498 28.53 15.00 -0.38
N LYS A 499 28.50 15.14 -1.72
CA LYS A 499 27.54 14.43 -2.57
C LYS A 499 28.17 13.17 -3.14
N GLU A 500 27.50 12.04 -2.96
CA GLU A 500 27.89 10.74 -3.50
C GLU A 500 26.75 10.20 -4.37
N THR A 501 27.02 9.91 -5.64
CA THR A 501 26.06 9.24 -6.53
C THR A 501 26.15 7.73 -6.33
N ALA A 502 25.01 7.08 -6.05
CA ALA A 502 24.93 5.63 -6.00
C ALA A 502 25.05 5.05 -7.41
N LYS A 503 25.97 4.11 -7.61
CA LYS A 503 26.26 3.55 -8.94
C LYS A 503 25.53 2.25 -9.18
N THR A 504 25.38 1.43 -8.15
CA THR A 504 24.71 0.13 -8.23
C THR A 504 23.61 -0.03 -7.19
N GLU A 505 22.77 -1.06 -7.32
CA GLU A 505 21.70 -1.36 -6.37
C GLU A 505 22.25 -1.59 -4.95
N ALA A 506 23.47 -2.12 -4.81
CA ALA A 506 24.12 -2.23 -3.51
C ALA A 506 24.34 -0.86 -2.84
N ASP A 507 24.76 0.16 -3.60
CA ASP A 507 24.91 1.54 -3.11
C ASP A 507 23.56 2.21 -2.79
N GLY A 508 22.49 1.70 -3.41
CA GLY A 508 21.11 2.13 -3.27
C GLY A 508 20.38 1.54 -2.06
N ARG A 509 21.00 0.59 -1.33
CA ARG A 509 20.51 0.07 -0.04
C ARG A 509 20.98 1.00 1.08
N VAL A 510 20.13 1.91 1.51
CA VAL A 510 20.51 2.96 2.46
C VAL A 510 19.90 2.69 3.83
N ARG A 511 20.77 2.61 4.85
CA ARG A 511 20.37 2.72 6.26
C ARG A 511 20.27 4.20 6.62
N LEU A 512 19.14 4.60 7.17
CA LEU A 512 18.94 5.95 7.69
C LEU A 512 19.21 5.97 9.21
N GLY A 513 19.66 7.11 9.73
CA GLY A 513 19.89 7.33 11.17
C GLY A 513 21.34 7.24 11.65
N SER A 514 22.27 6.69 10.86
CA SER A 514 23.69 6.60 11.23
C SER A 514 24.49 7.89 11.01
N GLU A 515 24.10 8.70 10.02
CA GLU A 515 24.69 10.01 9.73
C GLU A 515 23.62 10.96 9.15
N PRO A 516 23.77 12.29 9.29
CA PRO A 516 22.86 13.25 8.66
C PRO A 516 23.06 13.26 7.14
N VAL A 517 22.04 12.81 6.42
CA VAL A 517 22.06 12.69 4.95
C VAL A 517 20.73 13.10 4.34
N GLU A 518 20.77 13.84 3.24
CA GLU A 518 19.62 14.01 2.35
C GLU A 518 19.71 13.02 1.18
N LEU A 519 18.62 12.32 0.90
CA LEU A 519 18.51 11.41 -0.25
C LEU A 519 17.74 12.09 -1.37
N LEU A 520 18.38 12.21 -2.53
CA LEU A 520 17.80 12.86 -3.71
C LEU A 520 17.74 11.90 -4.89
N ILE A 521 16.59 11.84 -5.54
CA ILE A 521 16.49 11.32 -6.91
C ILE A 521 16.62 12.52 -7.85
N VAL A 522 17.67 12.52 -8.66
CA VAL A 522 18.04 13.65 -9.53
C VAL A 522 18.06 13.25 -10.99
N ASN A 523 17.84 14.20 -11.88
CA ASN A 523 18.05 14.04 -13.30
C ASN A 523 19.38 14.70 -13.71
N PRO A 524 20.47 13.93 -13.88
CA PRO A 524 21.78 14.50 -14.20
C PRO A 524 21.84 15.20 -15.57
N GLN A 525 20.83 15.01 -16.43
CA GLN A 525 20.74 15.63 -17.75
C GLN A 525 19.96 16.95 -17.75
N LYS A 526 19.43 17.38 -16.60
CA LYS A 526 18.60 18.58 -16.47
C LYS A 526 19.12 19.46 -15.34
N MET A 527 19.25 20.75 -15.62
CA MET A 527 19.70 21.75 -14.67
C MET A 527 18.74 22.94 -14.65
N THR A 528 18.70 23.63 -13.52
CA THR A 528 18.12 24.96 -13.41
C THR A 528 18.96 25.97 -14.18
N GLN A 529 18.44 27.18 -14.36
CA GLN A 529 19.15 28.27 -15.03
C GLN A 529 20.51 28.60 -14.42
N ILE A 530 20.66 28.39 -13.11
CA ILE A 530 21.90 28.66 -12.36
C ILE A 530 22.81 27.43 -12.23
N GLY A 531 22.48 26.32 -12.91
CA GLY A 531 23.34 25.13 -13.00
C GLY A 531 23.13 24.08 -11.90
N ASN A 532 22.08 24.16 -11.08
CA ASN A 532 21.77 23.10 -10.12
C ASN A 532 21.06 21.93 -10.80
N THR A 533 21.45 20.69 -10.50
CA THR A 533 20.75 19.49 -11.00
C THR A 533 19.32 19.43 -10.46
N VAL A 534 18.37 19.19 -11.37
CA VAL A 534 16.94 19.03 -11.06
C VAL A 534 16.73 17.75 -10.25
N GLY A 535 15.98 17.83 -9.15
CA GLY A 535 15.77 16.68 -8.27
C GLY A 535 14.53 16.75 -7.38
N TYR A 536 14.23 15.62 -6.74
CA TYR A 536 13.31 15.50 -5.60
C TYR A 536 14.05 14.82 -4.45
N ARG A 537 13.82 15.28 -3.23
CA ARG A 537 14.37 14.68 -2.03
C ARG A 537 13.31 13.92 -1.23
N LEU A 538 13.72 12.81 -0.64
CA LEU A 538 12.94 12.05 0.32
C LEU A 538 13.12 12.67 1.71
N ILE A 539 12.01 12.95 2.38
CA ILE A 539 11.97 13.43 3.77
C ILE A 539 11.11 12.46 4.57
N PRO A 540 11.71 11.58 5.40
CA PRO A 540 10.95 10.79 6.37
C PRO A 540 10.13 11.69 7.30
N GLU A 541 8.85 11.39 7.52
CA GLU A 541 8.01 12.13 8.49
C GLU A 541 8.02 11.50 9.89
N HIS A 542 8.70 10.36 10.04
CA HIS A 542 8.91 9.62 11.30
C HIS A 542 10.34 9.06 11.32
N LEU A 543 10.77 8.56 12.49
CA LEU A 543 12.05 7.87 12.62
C LEU A 543 12.05 6.60 11.75
N PRO A 544 12.99 6.45 10.81
CA PRO A 544 13.10 5.22 10.03
C PRO A 544 13.41 4.03 10.93
N VAL A 545 12.65 2.95 10.78
CA VAL A 545 12.86 1.68 11.50
C VAL A 545 13.16 0.54 10.53
N THR A 546 13.74 -0.54 11.04
CA THR A 546 14.04 -1.78 10.30
C THR A 546 13.66 -2.97 11.15
N SER A 547 13.48 -4.13 10.52
CA SER A 547 13.19 -5.38 11.24
C SER A 547 14.17 -5.65 12.39
N LEU A 548 13.61 -6.11 13.52
CA LEU A 548 14.35 -6.56 14.70
C LEU A 548 14.53 -8.08 14.72
N LEU A 549 13.96 -8.81 13.75
CA LEU A 549 14.17 -10.24 13.60
C LEU A 549 15.60 -10.52 13.14
N THR A 550 16.13 -11.69 13.50
CA THR A 550 17.47 -12.10 13.08
C THR A 550 17.48 -12.47 11.60
N ASP A 551 18.61 -12.26 10.93
CA ASP A 551 18.74 -12.48 9.49
C ASP A 551 18.46 -13.93 9.04
N ASP A 552 18.60 -14.90 9.95
CA ASP A 552 18.38 -16.34 9.76
C ASP A 552 16.97 -16.81 10.13
N ASP A 553 16.12 -15.94 10.68
CA ASP A 553 14.73 -16.28 10.98
C ASP A 553 13.91 -16.38 9.69
N TYR A 554 13.03 -17.37 9.60
CA TYR A 554 12.31 -17.65 8.37
C TYR A 554 11.37 -16.53 7.91
N PRO A 555 10.61 -15.85 8.79
CA PRO A 555 9.84 -14.66 8.42
C PRO A 555 10.73 -13.54 7.88
N GLU A 556 11.91 -13.33 8.46
CA GLU A 556 12.86 -12.31 8.02
C GLU A 556 13.49 -12.65 6.66
N ILE A 557 13.77 -13.93 6.39
CA ILE A 557 14.20 -14.40 5.07
C ILE A 557 13.12 -14.07 4.02
N ARG A 558 11.84 -14.35 4.31
CA ARG A 558 10.71 -14.04 3.43
C ARG A 558 10.51 -12.54 3.22
N ALA A 559 10.72 -11.75 4.27
CA ALA A 559 10.45 -10.32 4.30
C ALA A 559 11.71 -9.44 4.31
N SER A 560 12.84 -9.94 3.78
CA SER A 560 14.14 -9.25 3.84
C SER A 560 14.18 -7.84 3.20
N TYR A 561 13.11 -7.43 2.52
CA TYR A 561 12.91 -6.05 2.07
C TYR A 561 12.76 -5.05 3.24
N THR A 562 12.49 -5.47 4.47
CA THR A 562 12.37 -4.61 5.66
C THR A 562 13.72 -4.27 6.32
N LYS A 563 14.82 -4.89 5.88
CA LYS A 563 16.19 -4.70 6.44
C LYS A 563 16.79 -3.31 6.20
N TYR A 564 16.27 -2.58 5.22
CA TYR A 564 16.71 -1.23 4.89
C TYR A 564 15.50 -0.31 4.71
N PRO A 565 15.52 0.92 5.26
CA PRO A 565 14.42 1.86 5.03
C PRO A 565 14.29 2.29 3.57
N VAL A 566 15.40 2.33 2.82
CA VAL A 566 15.42 2.77 1.42
C VAL A 566 16.17 1.79 0.55
N TRP A 567 15.58 1.47 -0.60
CA TRP A 567 16.21 0.73 -1.69
C TRP A 567 16.07 1.52 -2.98
N VAL A 568 17.04 1.39 -3.89
CA VAL A 568 16.92 1.86 -5.26
C VAL A 568 17.35 0.77 -6.21
N THR A 569 16.46 0.40 -7.13
CA THR A 569 16.69 -0.64 -8.14
C THR A 569 16.60 -0.07 -9.54
N ALA A 570 17.21 -0.74 -10.51
CA ALA A 570 16.92 -0.45 -11.92
C ALA A 570 15.45 -0.82 -12.22
N TYR A 571 14.76 -0.01 -13.02
CA TYR A 571 13.38 -0.29 -13.41
C TYR A 571 13.27 -1.63 -14.13
N ASN A 572 12.30 -2.44 -13.70
CA ASN A 572 11.88 -3.64 -14.39
C ASN A 572 10.37 -3.79 -14.25
N ARG A 573 9.68 -4.00 -15.39
CA ARG A 573 8.22 -4.11 -15.46
C ARG A 573 7.64 -5.23 -14.59
N SER A 574 8.37 -6.33 -14.39
CA SER A 574 7.91 -7.46 -13.56
C SER A 574 8.15 -7.28 -12.07
N GLU A 575 9.02 -6.36 -11.66
CA GLU A 575 9.49 -6.19 -10.28
C GLU A 575 8.62 -5.15 -9.54
N ARG A 576 7.45 -5.59 -9.06
CA ARG A 576 6.45 -4.71 -8.40
C ARG A 576 6.12 -5.06 -6.96
N TRP A 577 6.40 -6.28 -6.52
CA TRP A 577 5.97 -6.82 -5.23
C TRP A 577 7.19 -7.13 -4.35
N ALA A 578 7.40 -6.35 -3.29
CA ALA A 578 8.62 -6.40 -2.50
C ALA A 578 8.87 -7.78 -1.86
N GLY A 579 7.80 -8.48 -1.48
CA GLY A 579 7.84 -9.85 -0.97
C GLY A 579 7.78 -10.97 -2.02
N GLY A 580 7.89 -10.62 -3.31
CA GLY A 580 7.73 -11.56 -4.43
C GLY A 580 6.28 -11.69 -4.90
N PHE A 581 6.08 -12.36 -6.05
CA PHE A 581 4.72 -12.50 -6.60
C PHE A 581 3.84 -13.47 -5.79
N TYR A 582 4.42 -14.51 -5.18
CA TYR A 582 3.71 -15.56 -4.43
C TYR A 582 4.13 -15.56 -2.95
N SER A 583 3.45 -14.79 -2.10
CA SER A 583 3.89 -14.54 -0.72
C SER A 583 3.49 -15.65 0.28
N ASP A 584 2.34 -16.32 0.10
CA ASP A 584 1.94 -17.43 0.97
C ASP A 584 2.93 -18.59 0.86
N ARG A 585 3.40 -19.13 1.99
CA ARG A 585 4.43 -20.19 2.06
C ARG A 585 5.71 -19.88 1.24
N SER A 586 6.02 -18.61 0.96
CA SER A 586 7.22 -18.19 0.23
C SER A 586 8.50 -18.59 0.97
N ARG A 587 9.63 -18.70 0.25
CA ARG A 587 10.95 -19.05 0.83
C ARG A 587 11.96 -17.91 0.79
N GLY A 588 11.53 -16.69 0.46
CA GLY A 588 12.42 -15.54 0.30
C GLY A 588 13.33 -15.62 -0.93
N ASP A 589 12.94 -16.40 -1.94
CA ASP A 589 13.67 -16.63 -3.20
C ASP A 589 13.22 -15.74 -4.37
N ASP A 590 12.22 -14.89 -4.14
CA ASP A 590 11.77 -13.81 -5.03
C ASP A 590 11.50 -12.53 -4.21
N GLY A 591 11.46 -11.37 -4.88
CA GLY A 591 11.21 -10.08 -4.26
C GLY A 591 12.41 -9.13 -4.22
N LEU A 592 12.23 -7.97 -3.60
CA LEU A 592 13.13 -6.81 -3.66
C LEU A 592 14.55 -7.14 -3.20
N ALA A 593 14.69 -7.87 -2.09
CA ALA A 593 15.99 -8.27 -1.57
C ALA A 593 16.77 -9.12 -2.60
N VAL A 594 16.11 -10.12 -3.19
CA VAL A 594 16.70 -11.01 -4.21
C VAL A 594 17.03 -10.24 -5.49
N TRP A 595 16.14 -9.37 -5.96
CA TRP A 595 16.36 -8.58 -7.17
C TRP A 595 17.55 -7.62 -7.01
N SER A 596 17.65 -6.96 -5.86
CA SER A 596 18.75 -6.02 -5.56
C SER A 596 20.13 -6.68 -5.47
N ASN A 597 20.18 -8.00 -5.18
CA ASN A 597 21.44 -8.74 -5.14
C ASN A 597 22.05 -8.98 -6.53
N ARG A 598 21.29 -8.74 -7.61
CA ARG A 598 21.84 -8.69 -8.98
C ARG A 598 22.77 -7.49 -9.18
N ASN A 599 22.71 -6.50 -8.28
CA ASN A 599 23.60 -5.36 -8.20
C ASN A 599 23.73 -4.58 -9.52
N ARG A 600 22.60 -4.36 -10.20
CA ARG A 600 22.55 -3.67 -11.49
C ARG A 600 23.04 -2.23 -11.37
N GLU A 601 23.47 -1.64 -12.48
CA GLU A 601 23.75 -0.21 -12.56
C GLU A 601 22.46 0.62 -12.39
N ILE A 602 22.54 1.68 -11.57
CA ILE A 602 21.42 2.60 -11.31
C ILE A 602 21.76 4.07 -11.59
N GLU A 603 23.02 4.39 -11.91
CA GLU A 603 23.40 5.77 -12.26
C GLU A 603 22.93 6.15 -13.68
N ASN A 604 22.14 7.24 -13.78
CA ASN A 604 21.63 7.79 -15.03
C ASN A 604 20.80 6.76 -15.85
N LYS A 605 19.96 6.00 -15.14
CA LYS A 605 19.06 4.96 -15.68
C LYS A 605 17.61 5.25 -15.26
N ASP A 606 16.70 4.43 -15.77
CA ASP A 606 15.34 4.34 -15.25
C ASP A 606 15.41 3.54 -13.95
N ILE A 607 15.02 4.16 -12.83
CA ILE A 607 15.22 3.63 -11.48
C ILE A 607 13.94 3.72 -10.66
N VAL A 608 13.79 2.82 -9.71
CA VAL A 608 12.66 2.77 -8.78
C VAL A 608 13.20 2.93 -7.37
N MET A 609 12.63 3.85 -6.62
CA MET A 609 12.87 3.95 -5.18
C MET A 609 11.83 3.11 -4.44
N TRP A 610 12.28 2.40 -3.41
CA TRP A 610 11.42 1.67 -2.49
C TRP A 610 11.62 2.25 -1.10
N TYR A 611 10.53 2.60 -0.43
CA TYR A 611 10.58 3.19 0.90
C TYR A 611 9.76 2.37 1.88
N ASN A 612 10.40 1.92 2.95
CA ASN A 612 9.74 1.23 4.06
C ASN A 612 9.35 2.24 5.14
N VAL A 613 8.05 2.44 5.29
CA VAL A 613 7.47 3.01 6.52
C VAL A 613 7.38 1.87 7.53
N GLY A 614 7.73 2.11 8.79
CA GLY A 614 7.61 1.07 9.80
C GLY A 614 7.32 1.58 11.21
N PHE A 615 6.81 0.66 12.03
CA PHE A 615 6.43 0.90 13.42
C PHE A 615 6.80 -0.33 14.26
N HIS A 616 7.50 -0.11 15.38
CA HIS A 616 7.57 -1.09 16.45
C HIS A 616 6.42 -0.79 17.40
N HIS A 617 5.43 -1.67 17.45
CA HIS A 617 4.24 -1.46 18.25
C HIS A 617 4.36 -2.20 19.59
N ILE A 618 4.64 -1.42 20.63
CA ILE A 618 4.44 -1.84 22.02
C ILE A 618 3.03 -1.38 22.40
N PRO A 619 2.05 -2.29 22.55
CA PRO A 619 0.69 -1.86 22.84
C PRO A 619 0.57 -1.23 24.23
N TYR A 620 -0.29 -0.24 24.38
CA TYR A 620 -0.67 0.39 25.64
C TYR A 620 -2.16 0.18 25.94
N GLN A 621 -2.60 0.57 27.15
CA GLN A 621 -4.00 0.39 27.55
C GLN A 621 -4.94 1.26 26.71
N GLU A 622 -4.49 2.44 26.29
CA GLU A 622 -5.21 3.37 25.41
C GLU A 622 -5.49 2.78 24.02
N ASP A 623 -4.77 1.73 23.63
CA ASP A 623 -4.99 1.02 22.38
C ASP A 623 -6.13 -0.03 22.47
N PHE A 624 -6.68 -0.24 23.66
CA PHE A 624 -7.76 -1.19 23.94
C PHE A 624 -9.06 -0.47 24.33
N PRO A 625 -10.24 -0.84 23.76
CA PRO A 625 -10.46 -2.01 22.90
C PRO A 625 -10.35 -1.74 21.39
N VAL A 626 -10.06 -0.50 21.01
CA VAL A 626 -9.78 -0.06 19.64
C VAL A 626 -8.66 0.98 19.69
N MET A 627 -7.68 0.82 18.81
CA MET A 627 -6.45 1.59 18.78
C MET A 627 -6.70 2.99 18.25
N LEU A 628 -6.20 4.01 18.95
CA LEU A 628 -6.16 5.36 18.43
C LEU A 628 -5.27 5.42 17.18
N THR A 629 -5.61 6.30 16.26
CA THR A 629 -4.93 6.41 14.97
C THR A 629 -3.45 6.78 15.14
N LEU A 630 -2.54 5.92 14.67
CA LEU A 630 -1.10 6.15 14.63
C LEU A 630 -0.63 6.44 13.19
N HIS A 631 -0.03 7.60 12.97
CA HIS A 631 0.41 8.05 11.64
C HIS A 631 1.89 7.76 11.38
N GLY A 632 2.20 7.36 10.14
CA GLY A 632 3.57 7.37 9.60
C GLY A 632 3.58 7.63 8.10
N GLY A 633 4.72 8.12 7.59
CA GLY A 633 4.82 8.52 6.19
C GLY A 633 6.12 9.21 5.81
N PHE A 634 6.12 9.81 4.63
CA PHE A 634 7.24 10.55 4.03
C PHE A 634 6.76 11.62 3.05
N THR A 635 7.58 12.66 2.85
CA THR A 635 7.39 13.66 1.80
C THR A 635 8.43 13.48 0.69
N LEU A 636 7.98 13.45 -0.56
CA LEU A 636 8.79 13.71 -1.75
C LEU A 636 8.74 15.20 -2.07
N ARG A 637 9.84 15.92 -1.86
CA ARG A 637 9.89 17.39 -2.01
C ARG A 637 10.77 17.82 -3.19
N PRO A 638 10.32 18.73 -4.07
CA PRO A 638 11.17 19.28 -5.11
C PRO A 638 12.44 19.91 -4.53
N SER A 639 13.60 19.61 -5.13
CA SER A 639 14.92 20.09 -4.70
C SER A 639 15.69 20.56 -5.93
N ASN A 640 15.75 21.88 -6.14
CA ASN A 640 16.19 22.49 -7.40
C ASN A 640 15.40 22.00 -8.63
N PHE A 641 14.16 21.51 -8.45
CA PHE A 641 13.34 21.09 -9.57
C PHE A 641 12.89 22.29 -10.39
N PHE A 642 12.36 23.32 -9.71
CA PHE A 642 12.02 24.63 -10.25
C PHE A 642 13.20 25.58 -10.06
N ASP A 643 13.26 26.66 -10.86
CA ASP A 643 14.31 27.68 -10.68
C ASP A 643 14.11 28.51 -9.41
N ASN A 644 12.84 28.73 -9.03
CA ASN A 644 12.42 29.56 -7.90
C ASN A 644 11.30 28.84 -7.13
N ASP A 645 10.79 29.46 -6.06
CA ASP A 645 9.56 29.03 -5.41
C ASP A 645 8.40 28.95 -6.43
N PRO A 646 7.80 27.75 -6.66
CA PRO A 646 6.74 27.55 -7.64
C PRO A 646 5.41 28.23 -7.27
N LEU A 647 5.26 28.73 -6.04
CA LEU A 647 4.08 29.46 -5.58
C LEU A 647 4.14 30.96 -5.87
N ILE A 648 5.34 31.53 -6.04
CA ILE A 648 5.49 32.96 -6.35
C ILE A 648 5.04 33.22 -7.80
N GLY A 649 4.03 34.07 -7.98
CA GLY A 649 3.42 34.36 -9.28
C GLY A 649 2.46 33.27 -9.78
N TYR A 650 2.08 32.31 -8.92
CA TYR A 650 1.01 31.36 -9.22
C TYR A 650 -0.34 32.09 -9.26
N THR A 651 -0.93 32.20 -10.44
CA THR A 651 -2.35 32.54 -10.62
C THR A 651 -3.13 31.26 -10.84
N ARG A 652 -4.27 31.09 -10.16
CA ARG A 652 -5.17 29.95 -10.42
C ARG A 652 -5.54 29.98 -11.92
N PRO A 653 -5.27 28.90 -12.69
CA PRO A 653 -5.63 28.84 -14.10
C PRO A 653 -7.14 28.71 -14.33
#